data_AF-A0A961IM78-F1
#
_entry.id   AF-A0A961IM78-F1
#
_cell.length_a   1.000
_cell.length_b   1.000
_cell.length_c   1.000
_cell.angle_alpha   90.00
_cell.angle_beta   90.00
_cell.angle_gamma   90.00
#
_symmetry.space_group_name_H-M   'P 1'
#
loop_
_entity.id
_entity.type
_entity.pdbx_description
1 polymer ?
#
loop_
_entity_poly.entity_id
_entity_poly.type
_entity_poly.pdbx_seq_one_letter_code
_entity_poly.pdbx_strand_id
1 'polypeptide(L)'
;MTSSEFDLARILRDRQSLASIGIQELAAEINDGEDALLKLPAFQRDAVWDEDRLSRLWDSLFRGFPIGSLLLCPAENFAESNLRIRSLQSSVRDSAHSSRALTGQEVFILDGQQRSIAVSLGFRDTRVGAIERLWVDIGEADHGESDLAFYVTTTLRPWGGTIPYDHPKEIEMLEPLGFSNRHAFQQDSGSMLLRSFPLAAKLPVPVAEWLAHASEADPFDPLQIEHLHPSLRSRYVENVEALRARLSSLTRAIQVLREARIPIHIVYNLSNIGDLNTAFNRLNSQGVVMGPDELFYSALKMKWPEFHDMVWTVFANREFGRLMTPLRIVHLSLRLAMAATSGSAAESLIGNDEEQEEEEEPADRAPDVVALNSKQYNRIFTGDQHDIDQVIAQLRAVYAGHHRKGPFTESLIQCRNAILYAPDKGGDDPGLPIPLVARLDWHYWHVACACVYGKDISPDLVRNDLIRLALYMHFFFGRGGHRARESLVRAIFRVARSAPAKTEGMFEAIYDAVLKRTNDEERIGFQVLSTEQYATGLRPVGDSVFSEMLKSSGDALLYVQRSWINRWYGGYDPAAFQLRREDTPYDLDHIVPSASVNMRGIRDIPRAFWDDVTMRYLLQGSIGNLRVWPKELNRSDQDLAPGDKLRFEGRHLSVKRRLQWYRLCDDDDLANASHIATDTVEGWKNISTNKHDWFEEENRERFKALVVQRAERIFSDLVGPTRLNELAGMLK
;
A
#
# COMPACT_ATOMS: atom_id res chain seq x y z
N MET A 1 5.36 -39.08 32.46
CA MET A 1 5.35 -39.82 31.18
C MET A 1 6.08 -38.94 30.18
N THR A 2 7.18 -39.44 29.63
CA THR A 2 8.14 -38.72 28.78
C THR A 2 7.48 -38.13 27.55
N SER A 3 7.53 -36.80 27.39
CA SER A 3 7.13 -36.13 26.15
C SER A 3 7.99 -36.68 25.02
N SER A 4 7.35 -37.30 24.03
CA SER A 4 8.01 -37.61 22.77
C SER A 4 8.37 -36.28 22.13
N GLU A 5 9.62 -35.86 22.31
CA GLU A 5 10.23 -34.73 21.62
C GLU A 5 9.99 -34.92 20.12
N PHE A 6 9.35 -33.94 19.47
CA PHE A 6 9.16 -33.98 18.03
C PHE A 6 10.53 -33.97 17.34
N ASP A 7 10.91 -35.11 16.77
CA ASP A 7 12.11 -35.27 15.95
C ASP A 7 11.66 -35.49 14.50
N LEU A 8 11.57 -34.40 13.73
CA LEU A 8 11.20 -34.45 12.33
C LEU A 8 12.15 -35.36 11.53
N ALA A 9 13.45 -35.35 11.85
CA ALA A 9 14.41 -36.22 11.19
C ALA A 9 14.11 -37.70 11.45
N ARG A 10 13.69 -38.07 12.66
CA ARG A 10 13.25 -39.44 12.99
C ARG A 10 11.96 -39.82 12.26
N ILE A 11 10.96 -38.93 12.25
CA ILE A 11 9.70 -39.14 11.52
C ILE A 11 9.98 -39.42 10.03
N LEU A 12 10.90 -38.68 9.43
CA LEU A 12 11.34 -38.87 8.05
C LEU A 12 12.08 -40.19 7.85
N ARG A 13 13.03 -40.55 8.73
CA ARG A 13 13.76 -41.83 8.69
C ARG A 13 12.81 -43.04 8.80
N ASP A 14 11.81 -42.96 9.66
CA ASP A 14 10.81 -44.00 9.88
C ASP A 14 9.72 -44.02 8.77
N ARG A 15 9.78 -43.08 7.82
CA ARG A 15 8.81 -42.84 6.73
C ARG A 15 7.35 -42.81 7.20
N GLN A 16 7.10 -42.14 8.33
CA GLN A 16 5.74 -42.00 8.85
C GLN A 16 4.94 -40.98 8.04
N SER A 17 3.78 -41.39 7.50
CA SER A 17 2.89 -40.50 6.73
C SER A 17 2.01 -39.60 7.59
N LEU A 18 1.87 -39.92 8.88
CA LEU A 18 1.07 -39.19 9.86
C LEU A 18 1.90 -38.94 11.11
N ALA A 19 1.93 -37.69 11.56
CA ALA A 19 2.61 -37.29 12.78
C ALA A 19 1.87 -36.12 13.45
N SER A 20 2.43 -35.58 14.54
CA SER A 20 1.95 -34.34 15.12
C SER A 20 3.09 -33.51 15.71
N ILE A 21 3.01 -32.20 15.53
CA ILE A 21 3.99 -31.22 16.04
C ILE A 21 3.33 -30.31 17.07
N GLY A 22 4.02 -30.02 18.17
CA GLY A 22 3.60 -29.04 19.15
C GLY A 22 3.70 -27.61 18.61
N ILE A 23 2.94 -26.68 19.20
CA ILE A 23 2.94 -25.26 18.78
C ILE A 23 4.34 -24.63 18.92
N GLN A 24 5.03 -24.88 20.04
CA GLN A 24 6.37 -24.36 20.28
C GLN A 24 7.43 -24.99 19.37
N GLU A 25 7.32 -26.30 19.11
CA GLU A 25 8.21 -27.03 18.20
C GLU A 25 8.06 -26.50 16.76
N LEU A 26 6.82 -26.26 16.31
CA LEU A 26 6.55 -25.61 15.04
C LEU A 26 7.14 -24.20 15.00
N ALA A 27 6.95 -23.41 16.04
CA ALA A 27 7.49 -22.06 16.08
C ALA A 27 9.02 -22.03 16.04
N ALA A 28 9.70 -22.98 16.69
CA ALA A 28 11.15 -23.15 16.64
C ALA A 28 11.63 -23.47 15.22
N GLU A 29 11.03 -24.49 14.56
CA GLU A 29 11.33 -24.83 13.17
C GLU A 29 11.16 -23.66 12.18
N ILE A 30 10.32 -22.68 12.52
CA ILE A 30 10.08 -21.50 11.70
C ILE A 30 11.05 -20.37 12.04
N ASN A 31 11.39 -20.22 13.32
CA ASN A 31 12.20 -19.12 13.83
C ASN A 31 13.71 -19.38 13.82
N ASP A 32 14.14 -20.65 13.85
CA ASP A 32 15.55 -21.08 13.87
C ASP A 32 16.26 -20.88 12.50
N GLY A 33 15.58 -20.24 11.55
CA GLY A 33 16.24 -19.63 10.39
C GLY A 33 16.79 -20.67 9.42
N GLU A 34 18.12 -20.77 9.32
CA GLU A 34 18.82 -21.61 8.34
C GLU A 34 18.88 -23.08 8.76
N ASP A 35 19.00 -23.36 10.06
CA ASP A 35 19.26 -24.70 10.61
C ASP A 35 18.02 -25.60 10.69
N ALA A 36 16.82 -25.02 10.61
CA ALA A 36 15.57 -25.78 10.65
C ALA A 36 15.33 -26.65 9.40
N LEU A 37 14.64 -27.78 9.56
CA LEU A 37 14.30 -28.67 8.44
C LEU A 37 13.07 -28.16 7.68
N LEU A 38 12.10 -27.57 8.37
CA LEU A 38 10.90 -27.00 7.71
C LEU A 38 11.26 -25.71 6.96
N LYS A 39 10.98 -25.69 5.65
CA LYS A 39 11.26 -24.54 4.79
C LYS A 39 10.07 -24.23 3.88
N LEU A 40 9.99 -22.97 3.45
CA LEU A 40 9.08 -22.60 2.36
C LEU A 40 9.81 -22.68 1.03
N PRO A 41 9.22 -23.35 0.03
CA PRO A 41 9.66 -23.20 -1.34
C PRO A 41 9.49 -21.75 -1.82
N ALA A 42 10.47 -21.23 -2.56
CA ALA A 42 10.45 -19.84 -3.03
C ALA A 42 9.28 -19.52 -3.97
N PHE A 43 8.72 -20.54 -4.62
CA PHE A 43 7.56 -20.38 -5.50
C PHE A 43 6.26 -20.09 -4.74
N GLN A 44 6.14 -20.44 -3.46
CA GLN A 44 4.95 -20.12 -2.68
C GLN A 44 4.77 -18.60 -2.52
N ARG A 45 3.52 -18.16 -2.30
CA ARG A 45 3.21 -16.74 -2.09
C ARG A 45 3.73 -16.25 -0.74
N ASP A 46 3.79 -14.94 -0.56
CA ASP A 46 4.19 -14.32 0.70
C ASP A 46 3.08 -14.38 1.77
N ALA A 47 3.37 -13.90 2.98
CA ALA A 47 2.37 -13.79 4.04
C ALA A 47 1.29 -12.77 3.64
N VAL A 48 0.01 -13.17 3.73
CA VAL A 48 -1.15 -12.35 3.30
C VAL A 48 -2.22 -12.22 4.38
N TRP A 49 -2.00 -12.79 5.56
CA TRP A 49 -2.94 -12.65 6.68
C TRP A 49 -2.89 -11.25 7.29
N ASP A 50 -4.07 -10.71 7.58
CA ASP A 50 -4.24 -9.44 8.28
C ASP A 50 -4.23 -9.64 9.81
N GLU A 51 -4.21 -8.52 10.53
CA GLU A 51 -4.23 -8.47 12.01
C GLU A 51 -5.44 -9.23 12.60
N ASP A 52 -6.60 -9.20 11.92
CA ASP A 52 -7.82 -9.86 12.37
C ASP A 52 -7.71 -11.39 12.32
N ARG A 53 -7.19 -11.95 11.21
CA ARG A 53 -6.96 -13.40 11.09
C ARG A 53 -5.89 -13.88 12.08
N LEU A 54 -4.83 -13.09 12.27
CA LEU A 54 -3.80 -13.38 13.27
C LEU A 54 -4.42 -13.45 14.67
N SER A 55 -5.22 -12.45 15.04
CA SER A 55 -5.86 -12.37 16.36
C SER A 55 -6.82 -13.54 16.62
N ARG A 56 -7.63 -13.93 15.63
CA ARG A 56 -8.54 -15.08 15.75
C ARG A 56 -7.82 -16.42 15.87
N LEU A 57 -6.67 -16.58 15.20
CA LEU A 57 -5.85 -17.79 15.34
C LEU A 57 -5.34 -17.90 16.78
N TRP A 58 -4.79 -16.82 17.32
CA TRP A 58 -4.25 -16.82 18.68
C TRP A 58 -5.34 -16.99 19.75
N ASP A 59 -6.51 -16.40 19.57
CA ASP A 59 -7.69 -16.69 20.39
C ASP A 59 -8.05 -18.20 20.35
N SER A 60 -8.08 -18.80 19.16
CA SER A 60 -8.33 -20.24 19.00
C SER A 60 -7.28 -21.10 19.70
N LEU A 61 -5.99 -20.74 19.60
CA LEU A 61 -4.88 -21.46 20.23
C LEU A 61 -4.97 -21.42 21.76
N PHE A 62 -5.23 -20.24 22.34
CA PHE A 62 -5.35 -20.08 23.80
C PHE A 62 -6.58 -20.80 24.37
N ARG A 63 -7.62 -21.02 23.56
CA ARG A 63 -8.80 -21.81 23.90
C ARG A 63 -8.62 -23.32 23.69
N GLY A 64 -7.54 -23.75 23.06
CA GLY A 64 -7.30 -25.16 22.71
C GLY A 64 -8.15 -25.65 21.54
N PHE A 65 -8.66 -24.75 20.68
CA PHE A 65 -9.38 -25.14 19.48
C PHE A 65 -8.40 -25.66 18.40
N PRO A 66 -8.78 -26.70 17.64
CA PRO A 66 -7.94 -27.22 16.58
C PRO A 66 -7.81 -26.20 15.43
N ILE A 67 -6.58 -25.96 14.96
CA ILE A 67 -6.30 -25.00 13.89
C ILE A 67 -6.13 -25.66 12.50
N GLY A 68 -6.54 -26.92 12.36
CA GLY A 68 -6.37 -27.74 11.15
C GLY A 68 -5.07 -28.54 11.16
N SER A 69 -4.60 -28.94 9.98
CA SER A 69 -3.39 -29.77 9.79
C SER A 69 -2.31 -29.07 8.96
N LEU A 70 -1.09 -29.59 8.99
CA LEU A 70 -0.02 -29.24 8.05
C LEU A 70 0.17 -30.35 7.04
N LEU A 71 0.38 -29.96 5.78
CA LEU A 71 0.79 -30.90 4.73
C LEU A 71 2.25 -30.65 4.39
N LEU A 72 3.09 -31.66 4.55
CA LEU A 72 4.52 -31.59 4.36
C LEU A 72 4.98 -32.49 3.21
N CYS A 73 6.09 -32.12 2.57
CA CYS A 73 6.74 -32.94 1.55
C CYS A 73 8.27 -32.90 1.72
N PRO A 74 8.94 -34.06 1.88
CA PRO A 74 10.39 -34.10 1.91
C PRO A 74 10.99 -33.59 0.60
N ALA A 75 12.05 -32.78 0.69
CA ALA A 75 12.67 -32.16 -0.46
C ALA A 75 13.67 -33.08 -1.20
N GLU A 76 13.91 -34.29 -0.69
CA GLU A 76 14.90 -35.26 -1.21
C GLU A 76 14.76 -35.50 -2.72
N ASN A 77 13.53 -35.73 -3.20
CA ASN A 77 13.23 -35.98 -4.62
C ASN A 77 13.45 -34.74 -5.52
N PHE A 78 13.76 -33.58 -4.92
CA PHE A 78 13.98 -32.31 -5.63
C PHE A 78 15.40 -31.77 -5.40
N ALA A 79 16.29 -32.51 -4.75
CA ALA A 79 17.64 -32.04 -4.44
C ALA A 79 18.45 -31.66 -5.69
N GLU A 80 18.25 -32.37 -6.80
CA GLU A 80 18.87 -32.10 -8.11
C GLU A 80 18.10 -31.07 -8.95
N SER A 81 17.00 -30.53 -8.43
CA SER A 81 16.23 -29.51 -9.12
C SER A 81 16.80 -28.11 -8.89
N ASN A 82 16.39 -27.16 -9.72
CA ASN A 82 16.76 -25.76 -9.53
C ASN A 82 15.99 -25.08 -8.38
N LEU A 83 15.05 -25.76 -7.72
CA LEU A 83 14.20 -25.15 -6.69
C LEU A 83 15.04 -24.50 -5.58
N ARG A 84 14.57 -23.34 -5.11
CA ARG A 84 15.17 -22.64 -3.98
C ARG A 84 14.18 -22.52 -2.84
N ILE A 85 14.72 -22.43 -1.64
CA ILE A 85 13.98 -22.28 -0.39
C ILE A 85 14.24 -20.94 0.24
N ARG A 86 13.28 -20.50 1.06
CA ARG A 86 13.35 -19.28 1.85
C ARG A 86 13.11 -19.60 3.31
N SER A 87 13.75 -18.84 4.18
CA SER A 87 13.32 -18.76 5.57
C SER A 87 11.91 -18.16 5.63
N LEU A 88 11.06 -18.70 6.49
CA LEU A 88 9.74 -18.13 6.78
C LEU A 88 9.83 -16.72 7.33
N GLN A 89 10.93 -16.40 8.02
CA GLN A 89 11.20 -15.05 8.53
C GLN A 89 11.54 -14.03 7.43
N SER A 90 12.01 -14.48 6.27
CA SER A 90 12.42 -13.54 5.20
C SER A 90 11.22 -12.79 4.65
N SER A 91 10.03 -13.40 4.61
CA SER A 91 8.76 -12.76 4.20
C SER A 91 8.40 -11.49 4.97
N VAL A 92 9.11 -11.22 6.07
CA VAL A 92 8.84 -10.18 7.07
C VAL A 92 10.03 -9.20 7.15
N ARG A 93 11.26 -9.53 6.70
CA ARG A 93 12.45 -8.66 6.87
C ARG A 93 12.82 -7.87 5.59
N ASP A 94 13.21 -6.61 5.76
CA ASP A 94 13.78 -5.72 4.72
C ASP A 94 15.15 -6.17 4.19
N SER A 95 15.81 -7.12 4.84
CA SER A 95 17.05 -7.72 4.37
C SER A 95 16.72 -8.83 3.39
N ALA A 96 16.96 -8.57 2.10
CA ALA A 96 17.00 -9.49 0.96
C ALA A 96 16.46 -10.89 1.25
N HIS A 97 15.32 -11.24 0.63
CA HIS A 97 14.81 -12.60 0.51
C HIS A 97 15.79 -13.50 -0.25
N SER A 98 17.02 -13.69 0.26
CA SER A 98 18.01 -14.56 -0.36
C SER A 98 17.46 -15.97 -0.27
N SER A 99 16.87 -16.43 -1.37
CA SER A 99 16.55 -17.82 -1.51
C SER A 99 17.87 -18.61 -1.57
N ARG A 100 17.89 -19.87 -1.14
CA ARG A 100 19.07 -20.73 -1.25
C ARG A 100 18.74 -22.03 -1.95
N ALA A 101 19.74 -22.64 -2.58
CA ALA A 101 19.59 -23.97 -3.17
C ALA A 101 19.27 -25.01 -2.09
N LEU A 102 18.60 -26.08 -2.52
CA LEU A 102 18.28 -27.22 -1.68
C LEU A 102 19.54 -28.01 -1.34
N THR A 103 19.58 -28.56 -0.13
CA THR A 103 20.54 -29.62 0.21
C THR A 103 19.92 -31.01 0.09
N GLY A 104 18.59 -31.08 -0.05
CA GLY A 104 17.82 -32.32 -0.13
C GLY A 104 17.39 -32.86 1.24
N GLN A 105 17.83 -32.23 2.32
CA GLN A 105 17.45 -32.59 3.69
C GLN A 105 16.20 -31.85 4.17
N GLU A 106 15.79 -30.81 3.46
CA GLU A 106 14.69 -29.95 3.86
C GLU A 106 13.31 -30.58 3.67
N VAL A 107 12.31 -30.00 4.32
CA VAL A 107 10.90 -30.41 4.21
C VAL A 107 10.06 -29.20 3.85
N PHE A 108 9.32 -29.29 2.75
CA PHE A 108 8.44 -28.23 2.29
C PHE A 108 7.10 -28.25 3.01
N ILE A 109 6.64 -27.08 3.42
CA ILE A 109 5.25 -26.87 3.83
C ILE A 109 4.41 -26.68 2.55
N LEU A 110 3.57 -27.64 2.19
CA LEU A 110 2.68 -27.56 1.02
C LEU A 110 1.35 -26.85 1.32
N ASP A 111 0.80 -27.09 2.52
CA ASP A 111 -0.38 -26.41 3.05
C ASP A 111 -0.17 -26.04 4.52
N GLY A 112 -0.79 -24.94 4.94
CA GLY A 112 -0.69 -24.40 6.30
C GLY A 112 0.36 -23.32 6.49
N GLN A 113 1.04 -22.86 5.43
CA GLN A 113 2.06 -21.80 5.47
C GLN A 113 1.65 -20.58 6.32
N GLN A 114 0.46 -20.01 6.07
CA GLN A 114 0.02 -18.78 6.74
C GLN A 114 -0.23 -19.01 8.25
N ARG A 115 -0.76 -20.19 8.61
CA ARG A 115 -0.92 -20.60 10.02
C ARG A 115 0.44 -20.76 10.69
N SER A 116 1.39 -21.38 10.01
CA SER A 116 2.75 -21.58 10.50
C SER A 116 3.43 -20.23 10.81
N ILE A 117 3.41 -19.28 9.86
CA ILE A 117 3.96 -17.93 10.06
C ILE A 117 3.28 -17.21 11.24
N ALA A 118 1.95 -17.32 11.32
CA ALA A 118 1.17 -16.70 12.39
C ALA A 118 1.50 -17.28 13.79
N VAL A 119 1.71 -18.59 13.89
CA VAL A 119 2.16 -19.26 15.12
C VAL A 119 3.55 -18.81 15.53
N SER A 120 4.49 -18.66 14.58
CA SER A 120 5.86 -18.30 14.94
C SER A 120 6.00 -16.89 15.51
N LEU A 121 5.07 -15.99 15.17
CA LEU A 121 5.05 -14.60 15.65
C LEU A 121 5.01 -14.52 17.18
N GLY A 122 4.27 -15.42 17.85
CA GLY A 122 4.13 -15.41 19.31
C GLY A 122 5.32 -16.01 20.06
N PHE A 123 6.33 -16.53 19.37
CA PHE A 123 7.56 -17.08 19.98
C PHE A 123 8.82 -16.38 19.46
N ARG A 124 8.66 -15.29 18.70
CA ARG A 124 9.78 -14.59 18.09
C ARG A 124 10.45 -13.68 19.11
N ASP A 125 11.79 -13.69 19.13
CA ASP A 125 12.54 -12.69 19.91
C ASP A 125 12.36 -11.31 19.27
N THR A 126 11.78 -10.39 20.03
CA THR A 126 11.44 -9.04 19.61
C THR A 126 12.61 -8.06 19.79
N ARG A 127 13.71 -8.49 20.43
CA ARG A 127 14.82 -7.62 20.82
C ARG A 127 15.77 -7.24 19.69
N VAL A 128 15.80 -8.00 18.59
CA VAL A 128 16.72 -7.76 17.46
C VAL A 128 15.99 -7.85 16.12
N GLY A 129 15.84 -6.71 15.45
CA GLY A 129 15.37 -6.66 14.06
C GLY A 129 13.98 -7.25 13.84
N ALA A 130 13.11 -7.19 14.86
CA ALA A 130 11.72 -7.56 14.75
C ALA A 130 10.94 -6.43 14.07
N ILE A 131 10.11 -6.79 13.08
CA ILE A 131 9.23 -5.82 12.40
C ILE A 131 7.76 -5.96 12.80
N GLU A 132 7.44 -6.98 13.59
CA GLU A 132 6.11 -7.28 14.13
C GLU A 132 6.24 -7.85 15.54
N ARG A 133 5.28 -7.53 16.42
CA ARG A 133 5.18 -8.01 17.79
C ARG A 133 3.73 -8.27 18.16
N LEU A 134 3.48 -9.43 18.77
CA LEU A 134 2.15 -9.88 19.19
C LEU A 134 1.91 -9.57 20.67
N TRP A 135 0.70 -9.10 20.96
CA TRP A 135 0.25 -8.71 22.29
C TRP A 135 -1.06 -9.40 22.63
N VAL A 136 -1.25 -9.71 23.90
CA VAL A 136 -2.53 -10.12 24.48
C VAL A 136 -2.98 -9.07 25.48
N ASP A 137 -4.21 -8.58 25.38
CA ASP A 137 -4.79 -7.71 26.39
C ASP A 137 -5.40 -8.56 27.50
N ILE A 138 -4.87 -8.37 28.70
CA ILE A 138 -5.35 -9.04 29.91
C ILE A 138 -6.17 -8.10 30.80
N GLY A 139 -6.48 -6.88 30.34
CA GLY A 139 -7.52 -6.06 30.97
C GLY A 139 -8.90 -6.68 30.76
N GLU A 140 -9.87 -6.36 31.62
CA GLU A 140 -11.26 -6.78 31.42
C GLU A 140 -11.76 -6.30 30.04
N ALA A 141 -12.06 -7.24 29.14
CA ALA A 141 -12.55 -6.92 27.81
C ALA A 141 -13.98 -6.33 27.88
N ASP A 142 -14.22 -5.24 27.16
CA ASP A 142 -15.57 -4.67 26.98
C ASP A 142 -16.35 -5.39 25.84
N HIS A 143 -15.78 -6.45 25.27
CA HIS A 143 -16.32 -7.16 24.11
C HIS A 143 -16.74 -8.58 24.51
N GLY A 144 -17.97 -8.97 24.15
CA GLY A 144 -18.52 -10.29 24.45
C GLY A 144 -17.80 -11.47 23.80
N GLU A 145 -18.25 -12.68 24.16
CA GLU A 145 -17.81 -14.04 23.78
C GLU A 145 -16.33 -14.42 24.02
N SER A 146 -15.40 -13.48 24.18
CA SER A 146 -13.99 -13.78 24.53
C SER A 146 -13.42 -13.04 25.74
N ASP A 147 -12.75 -13.82 26.60
CA ASP A 147 -12.05 -13.32 27.79
C ASP A 147 -10.68 -12.67 27.45
N LEU A 148 -10.18 -12.86 26.22
CA LEU A 148 -8.88 -12.38 25.74
C LEU A 148 -8.98 -11.72 24.37
N ALA A 149 -8.28 -10.59 24.21
CA ALA A 149 -8.12 -9.90 22.93
C ALA A 149 -6.64 -9.89 22.51
N PHE A 150 -6.37 -10.03 21.22
CA PHE A 150 -5.01 -10.02 20.66
C PHE A 150 -4.82 -8.81 19.76
N TYR A 151 -3.58 -8.29 19.75
CA TYR A 151 -3.19 -7.13 18.96
C TYR A 151 -1.80 -7.35 18.36
N VAL A 152 -1.54 -6.75 17.20
CA VAL A 152 -0.22 -6.77 16.56
C VAL A 152 0.27 -5.34 16.39
N THR A 153 1.53 -5.10 16.75
CA THR A 153 2.25 -3.86 16.45
C THR A 153 3.31 -4.13 15.41
N THR A 154 3.49 -3.23 14.44
CA THR A 154 4.51 -3.37 13.40
C THR A 154 5.36 -2.10 13.32
N THR A 155 6.51 -2.11 12.64
CA THR A 155 7.31 -0.87 12.43
C THR A 155 6.53 0.21 11.67
N LEU A 156 5.48 -0.18 10.95
CA LEU A 156 4.51 0.73 10.32
C LEU A 156 3.46 1.25 11.31
N ARG A 157 3.04 0.38 12.24
CA ARG A 157 1.98 0.59 13.23
C ARG A 157 2.50 0.30 14.63
N PRO A 158 3.43 1.11 15.15
CA PRO A 158 4.08 0.84 16.44
C PRO A 158 3.08 0.80 17.60
N TRP A 159 1.96 1.51 17.46
CA TRP A 159 0.94 1.67 18.50
C TRP A 159 -0.31 0.78 18.31
N GLY A 160 -0.28 -0.17 17.37
CA GLY A 160 -1.40 -1.08 17.05
C GLY A 160 -2.58 -0.39 16.36
N GLY A 161 -3.35 -1.14 15.56
CA GLY A 161 -4.51 -0.62 14.82
C GLY A 161 -4.18 0.54 13.87
N THR A 162 -5.20 1.28 13.43
CA THR A 162 -5.07 2.50 12.60
C THR A 162 -4.88 3.74 13.47
N ILE A 163 -3.73 3.85 14.14
CA ILE A 163 -3.30 5.14 14.74
C ILE A 163 -2.51 5.89 13.67
N PRO A 164 -3.08 6.96 13.09
CA PRO A 164 -2.43 7.67 12.01
C PRO A 164 -1.13 8.33 12.48
N TYR A 165 -0.27 8.63 11.51
CA TYR A 165 0.93 9.41 11.73
C TYR A 165 0.59 10.76 12.42
N ASP A 166 1.39 11.16 13.41
CA ASP A 166 1.24 12.38 14.20
C ASP A 166 -0.11 12.51 14.96
N HIS A 167 -0.71 11.37 15.30
CA HIS A 167 -1.87 11.37 16.21
C HIS A 167 -1.46 11.97 17.58
N PRO A 168 -2.27 12.81 18.26
CA PRO A 168 -1.93 13.39 19.56
C PRO A 168 -1.53 12.33 20.61
N LYS A 169 -2.25 11.21 20.66
CA LYS A 169 -1.85 10.07 21.51
C LYS A 169 -0.49 9.46 21.11
N GLU A 170 -0.14 9.46 19.83
CA GLU A 170 1.19 9.01 19.41
C GLU A 170 2.25 10.03 19.84
N ILE A 171 2.01 11.33 19.64
CA ILE A 171 2.94 12.39 20.08
C ILE A 171 3.18 12.28 21.60
N GLU A 172 2.12 12.07 22.37
CA GLU A 172 2.19 11.81 23.82
C GLU A 172 3.04 10.58 24.16
N MET A 173 3.00 9.52 23.34
CA MET A 173 3.87 8.36 23.54
C MET A 173 5.30 8.58 23.02
N LEU A 174 5.52 9.45 22.03
CA LEU A 174 6.86 9.73 21.50
C LEU A 174 7.68 10.66 22.38
N GLU A 175 7.02 11.62 23.04
CA GLU A 175 7.64 12.60 23.95
C GLU A 175 8.51 11.95 25.05
N PRO A 176 8.02 10.97 25.84
CA PRO A 176 8.84 10.32 26.88
C PRO A 176 9.98 9.46 26.31
N LEU A 177 9.92 9.12 25.01
CA LEU A 177 10.99 8.41 24.31
C LEU A 177 12.03 9.36 23.69
N GLY A 178 11.78 10.67 23.70
CA GLY A 178 12.68 11.68 23.12
C GLY A 178 12.60 11.80 21.60
N PHE A 179 11.53 11.30 20.96
CA PHE A 179 11.33 11.43 19.52
C PHE A 179 10.35 12.56 19.19
N SER A 180 10.67 13.32 18.15
CA SER A 180 9.84 14.44 17.70
C SER A 180 8.68 14.03 16.79
N ASN A 181 8.78 12.89 16.10
CA ASN A 181 7.76 12.34 15.20
C ASN A 181 8.02 10.85 14.91
N ARG A 182 7.06 10.18 14.26
CA ARG A 182 7.16 8.75 13.93
C ARG A 182 8.33 8.42 13.00
N HIS A 183 8.73 9.29 12.07
CA HIS A 183 9.87 9.07 11.20
C HIS A 183 11.17 8.97 12.00
N ALA A 184 11.41 9.90 12.93
CA ALA A 184 12.57 9.82 13.83
C ALA A 184 12.56 8.53 14.65
N PHE A 185 11.38 8.09 15.11
CA PHE A 185 11.23 6.82 15.82
C PHE A 185 11.47 5.59 14.92
N GLN A 186 11.06 5.64 13.65
CA GLN A 186 11.27 4.57 12.66
C GLN A 186 12.73 4.42 12.25
N GLN A 187 13.55 5.48 12.35
CA GLN A 187 14.99 5.36 12.15
C GLN A 187 15.65 4.49 13.24
N ASP A 188 15.03 4.36 14.41
CA ASP A 188 15.42 3.42 15.48
C ASP A 188 14.77 2.04 15.33
N SER A 189 14.83 1.50 14.09
CA SER A 189 14.20 0.21 13.73
C SER A 189 14.61 -0.97 14.62
N GLY A 190 15.77 -0.91 15.29
CA GLY A 190 16.25 -1.96 16.17
C GLY A 190 15.50 -2.07 17.51
N SER A 191 14.99 -0.95 18.05
CA SER A 191 14.35 -0.92 19.38
C SER A 191 12.92 -0.38 19.38
N MET A 192 12.42 0.08 18.23
CA MET A 192 11.09 0.66 18.06
C MET A 192 9.97 -0.18 18.68
N LEU A 193 9.87 -1.46 18.32
CA LEU A 193 8.80 -2.35 18.80
C LEU A 193 8.98 -2.80 20.26
N LEU A 194 10.17 -2.64 20.83
CA LEU A 194 10.38 -2.86 22.26
C LEU A 194 9.77 -1.74 23.10
N ARG A 195 9.82 -0.51 22.56
CA ARG A 195 9.36 0.72 23.19
C ARG A 195 7.93 1.10 22.84
N SER A 196 7.26 0.35 21.97
CA SER A 196 5.88 0.61 21.57
C SER A 196 4.92 -0.47 22.09
N PHE A 197 3.62 -0.19 22.10
CA PHE A 197 2.58 -1.11 22.58
C PHE A 197 1.21 -0.72 21.99
N PRO A 198 0.23 -1.66 21.90
CA PRO A 198 -1.07 -1.37 21.32
C PRO A 198 -1.89 -0.42 22.21
N LEU A 199 -2.19 0.79 21.74
CA LEU A 199 -2.91 1.79 22.53
C LEU A 199 -4.40 1.48 22.73
N ALA A 200 -4.97 0.61 21.89
CA ALA A 200 -6.34 0.12 22.04
C ALA A 200 -6.49 -0.86 23.22
N ALA A 201 -5.38 -1.48 23.65
CA ALA A 201 -5.39 -2.43 24.76
C ALA A 201 -5.34 -1.73 26.13
N LYS A 202 -6.03 -2.30 27.10
CA LYS A 202 -6.07 -1.83 28.48
C LYS A 202 -4.77 -2.20 29.20
N LEU A 203 -4.46 -3.49 29.28
CA LEU A 203 -3.26 -4.05 29.90
C LEU A 203 -2.59 -5.04 28.94
N PRO A 204 -1.92 -4.53 27.87
CA PRO A 204 -1.31 -5.39 26.87
C PRO A 204 -0.02 -6.03 27.39
N VAL A 205 0.05 -7.36 27.32
CA VAL A 205 1.23 -8.16 27.64
C VAL A 205 1.81 -8.75 26.35
N PRO A 206 3.13 -8.66 26.11
CA PRO A 206 3.72 -9.21 24.90
C PRO A 206 3.83 -10.74 25.02
N VAL A 207 3.33 -11.44 24.00
CA VAL A 207 3.06 -12.89 24.07
C VAL A 207 4.36 -13.71 24.16
N ALA A 208 5.40 -13.33 23.42
CA ALA A 208 6.65 -14.09 23.38
C ALA A 208 7.36 -14.10 24.74
N GLU A 209 7.45 -12.93 25.37
CA GLU A 209 8.06 -12.75 26.69
C GLU A 209 7.23 -13.47 27.76
N TRP A 210 5.90 -13.40 27.66
CA TRP A 210 5.04 -14.15 28.58
C TRP A 210 5.24 -15.66 28.44
N LEU A 211 5.25 -16.20 27.22
CA LEU A 211 5.44 -17.64 26.99
C LEU A 211 6.84 -18.14 27.40
N ALA A 212 7.87 -17.30 27.24
CA ALA A 212 9.25 -17.61 27.61
C ALA A 212 9.45 -17.71 29.13
N HIS A 213 8.75 -16.90 29.91
CA HIS A 213 8.96 -16.79 31.35
C HIS A 213 7.84 -17.40 32.20
N ALA A 214 6.64 -17.60 31.66
CA ALA A 214 5.53 -18.13 32.44
C ALA A 214 5.77 -19.59 32.82
N SER A 215 5.88 -19.83 34.12
CA SER A 215 5.85 -21.18 34.70
C SER A 215 4.92 -21.20 35.91
N GLU A 216 4.48 -22.39 36.32
CA GLU A 216 3.71 -22.54 37.56
C GLU A 216 4.51 -22.14 38.82
N ALA A 217 5.85 -22.17 38.74
CA ALA A 217 6.75 -21.91 39.86
C ALA A 217 7.22 -20.45 39.96
N ASP A 218 7.25 -19.72 38.84
CA ASP A 218 7.68 -18.32 38.75
C ASP A 218 6.70 -17.54 37.86
N PRO A 219 5.76 -16.75 38.45
CA PRO A 219 4.78 -16.00 37.69
C PRO A 219 5.47 -14.85 36.94
N PHE A 220 5.23 -14.76 35.64
CA PHE A 220 5.74 -13.69 34.79
C PHE A 220 5.41 -12.31 35.39
N ASP A 221 6.44 -11.47 35.56
CA ASP A 221 6.31 -10.08 36.00
C ASP A 221 6.58 -9.12 34.83
N PRO A 222 5.55 -8.51 34.23
CA PRO A 222 5.70 -7.59 33.11
C PRO A 222 6.57 -6.35 33.41
N LEU A 223 6.79 -6.00 34.69
CA LEU A 223 7.66 -4.89 35.08
C LEU A 223 9.15 -5.17 34.86
N GLN A 224 9.52 -6.45 34.69
CA GLN A 224 10.90 -6.87 34.39
C GLN A 224 11.26 -6.76 32.91
N ILE A 225 10.29 -6.46 32.03
CA ILE A 225 10.54 -6.28 30.59
C ILE A 225 11.47 -5.08 30.38
N GLU A 226 12.58 -5.32 29.69
CA GLU A 226 13.53 -4.28 29.29
C GLU A 226 12.91 -3.32 28.26
N HIS A 227 13.31 -2.05 28.29
CA HIS A 227 12.84 -1.01 27.37
C HIS A 227 11.31 -0.77 27.35
N LEU A 228 10.60 -1.22 28.39
CA LEU A 228 9.17 -0.99 28.54
C LEU A 228 8.85 0.51 28.48
N HIS A 229 7.87 0.87 27.63
CA HIS A 229 7.43 2.25 27.49
C HIS A 229 7.04 2.85 28.85
N PRO A 230 7.45 4.10 29.19
CA PRO A 230 7.15 4.71 30.48
C PRO A 230 5.66 4.70 30.83
N SER A 231 4.78 5.06 29.88
CA SER A 231 3.33 5.04 30.10
C SER A 231 2.76 3.62 30.33
N LEU A 232 3.34 2.60 29.71
CA LEU A 232 2.91 1.21 29.95
C LEU A 232 3.40 0.70 31.30
N ARG A 233 4.64 1.07 31.69
CA ARG A 233 5.17 0.81 33.03
C ARG A 233 4.26 1.40 34.11
N SER A 234 3.82 2.64 33.97
CA SER A 234 2.88 3.26 34.91
C SER A 234 1.57 2.47 34.99
N ARG A 235 0.98 2.07 33.85
CA ARG A 235 -0.24 1.24 33.83
C ARG A 235 -0.07 -0.08 34.59
N TYR A 236 1.07 -0.75 34.42
CA TYR A 236 1.36 -1.98 35.16
C TYR A 236 1.53 -1.75 36.66
N VAL A 237 2.22 -0.69 37.06
CA VAL A 237 2.40 -0.36 38.49
C VAL A 237 1.05 -0.07 39.16
N GLU A 238 0.18 0.69 38.49
CA GLU A 238 -1.16 1.02 38.97
C GLU A 238 -2.07 -0.22 39.11
N ASN A 239 -1.83 -1.27 38.33
CA ASN A 239 -2.68 -2.46 38.25
C ASN A 239 -1.96 -3.75 38.65
N VAL A 240 -0.84 -3.68 39.38
CA VAL A 240 0.10 -4.81 39.54
C VAL A 240 -0.55 -6.06 40.15
N GLU A 241 -1.44 -5.90 41.13
CA GLU A 241 -2.12 -7.01 41.80
C GLU A 241 -3.13 -7.70 40.86
N ALA A 242 -3.96 -6.91 40.16
CA ALA A 242 -4.93 -7.42 39.19
C ALA A 242 -4.24 -8.10 38.00
N LEU A 243 -3.15 -7.52 37.51
CA LEU A 243 -2.31 -8.05 36.44
C LEU A 243 -1.77 -9.43 36.80
N ARG A 244 -1.14 -9.55 37.98
CA ARG A 244 -0.59 -10.82 38.48
C ARG A 244 -1.68 -11.86 38.68
N ALA A 245 -2.80 -11.50 39.30
CA ALA A 245 -3.92 -12.42 39.52
C ALA A 245 -4.48 -12.98 38.20
N ARG A 246 -4.64 -12.12 37.18
CA ARG A 246 -5.15 -12.53 35.87
C ARG A 246 -4.15 -13.40 35.12
N LEU A 247 -2.86 -13.04 35.09
CA LEU A 247 -1.81 -13.88 34.51
C LEU A 247 -1.75 -15.27 35.17
N SER A 248 -1.91 -15.34 36.50
CA SER A 248 -2.00 -16.60 37.23
C SER A 248 -3.26 -17.42 36.85
N SER A 249 -4.42 -16.78 36.67
CA SER A 249 -5.62 -17.48 36.20
C SER A 249 -5.48 -18.04 34.78
N LEU A 250 -4.67 -17.38 33.95
CA LEU A 250 -4.43 -17.76 32.55
C LEU A 250 -3.27 -18.73 32.38
N THR A 251 -2.58 -19.13 33.45
CA THR A 251 -1.52 -20.15 33.40
C THR A 251 -2.02 -21.46 32.80
N ARG A 252 -3.31 -21.82 32.99
CA ARG A 252 -3.90 -22.99 32.34
C ARG A 252 -3.98 -22.87 30.82
N ALA A 253 -4.22 -21.67 30.28
CA ALA A 253 -4.24 -21.44 28.83
C ALA A 253 -2.85 -21.66 28.20
N ILE A 254 -1.79 -21.27 28.91
CA ILE A 254 -0.41 -21.57 28.50
C ILE A 254 -0.17 -23.08 28.49
N GLN A 255 -0.67 -23.80 29.49
CA GLN A 255 -0.53 -25.25 29.53
C GLN A 255 -1.29 -25.93 28.39
N VAL A 256 -2.51 -25.48 28.07
CA VAL A 256 -3.26 -25.92 26.90
C VAL A 256 -2.46 -25.69 25.61
N LEU A 257 -1.84 -24.52 25.47
CA LEU A 257 -1.03 -24.18 24.30
C LEU A 257 0.24 -25.04 24.19
N ARG A 258 0.89 -25.37 25.32
CA ARG A 258 2.05 -26.29 25.38
C ARG A 258 1.68 -27.73 25.02
N GLU A 259 0.48 -28.16 25.42
CA GLU A 259 -0.05 -29.50 25.13
C GLU A 259 -0.66 -29.60 23.72
N ALA A 260 -1.02 -28.48 23.09
CA ALA A 260 -1.64 -28.45 21.77
C ALA A 260 -0.69 -29.03 20.70
N ARG A 261 -1.21 -29.97 19.91
CA ARG A 261 -0.49 -30.59 18.79
C ARG A 261 -1.26 -30.41 17.49
N ILE A 262 -0.54 -30.07 16.44
CA ILE A 262 -1.06 -29.93 15.09
C ILE A 262 -0.82 -31.24 14.32
N PRO A 263 -1.85 -31.86 13.74
CA PRO A 263 -1.68 -33.01 12.86
C PRO A 263 -0.81 -32.68 11.63
N ILE A 264 0.13 -33.56 11.31
CA ILE A 264 0.99 -33.50 10.13
C ILE A 264 0.65 -34.66 9.20
N HIS A 265 0.46 -34.34 7.92
CA HIS A 265 0.41 -35.30 6.83
C HIS A 265 1.68 -35.15 5.97
N ILE A 266 2.44 -36.23 5.78
CA ILE A 266 3.66 -36.21 4.96
C ILE A 266 3.41 -36.94 3.64
N VAL A 267 3.67 -36.25 2.53
CA VAL A 267 3.51 -36.78 1.17
C VAL A 267 4.87 -37.16 0.58
N TYR A 268 5.16 -38.47 0.56
CA TYR A 268 6.40 -39.01 0.00
C TYR A 268 6.36 -39.26 -1.51
N ASN A 269 5.16 -39.34 -2.11
CA ASN A 269 4.98 -39.77 -3.50
C ASN A 269 5.15 -38.66 -4.54
N LEU A 270 5.51 -37.43 -4.14
CA LEU A 270 5.81 -36.37 -5.10
C LEU A 270 7.25 -36.57 -5.60
N SER A 271 7.37 -37.00 -6.86
CA SER A 271 8.63 -37.52 -7.40
C SER A 271 9.36 -36.50 -8.28
N ASN A 272 8.65 -35.49 -8.77
CA ASN A 272 9.20 -34.46 -9.65
C ASN A 272 8.44 -33.12 -9.49
N ILE A 273 8.98 -32.04 -10.06
CA ILE A 273 8.41 -30.68 -9.98
C ILE A 273 6.98 -30.62 -10.54
N GLY A 274 6.64 -31.44 -11.54
CA GLY A 274 5.29 -31.52 -12.12
C GLY A 274 4.25 -32.04 -11.12
N ASP A 275 4.60 -33.09 -10.36
CA ASP A 275 3.75 -33.61 -9.28
C ASP A 275 3.54 -32.55 -8.19
N LEU A 276 4.62 -31.86 -7.81
CA LEU A 276 4.61 -30.78 -6.82
C LEU A 276 3.70 -29.63 -7.25
N ASN A 277 3.76 -29.20 -8.51
CA ASN A 277 2.89 -28.17 -9.07
C ASN A 277 1.42 -28.61 -9.09
N THR A 278 1.16 -29.87 -9.47
CA THR A 278 -0.21 -30.43 -9.48
C THR A 278 -0.81 -30.45 -8.08
N ALA A 279 -0.04 -30.88 -7.09
CA ALA A 279 -0.43 -30.86 -5.68
C ALA A 279 -0.69 -29.43 -5.20
N PHE A 280 0.24 -28.51 -5.48
CA PHE A 280 0.12 -27.10 -5.13
C PHE A 280 -1.16 -26.46 -5.69
N ASN A 281 -1.46 -26.67 -6.97
CA ASN A 281 -2.66 -26.11 -7.59
C ASN A 281 -3.96 -26.65 -6.99
N ARG A 282 -4.00 -27.95 -6.68
CA ARG A 282 -5.18 -28.58 -6.05
C ARG A 282 -5.41 -28.07 -4.63
N LEU A 283 -4.34 -27.91 -3.86
CA LEU A 283 -4.42 -27.47 -2.46
C LEU A 283 -4.86 -26.00 -2.35
N ASN A 284 -4.32 -25.14 -3.21
CA ASN A 284 -4.65 -23.72 -3.19
C ASN A 284 -6.09 -23.40 -3.60
N SER A 285 -6.81 -24.35 -4.20
CA SER A 285 -8.23 -24.20 -4.55
C SER A 285 -9.17 -24.19 -3.33
N GLN A 286 -8.72 -24.71 -2.18
CA GLN A 286 -9.52 -24.77 -0.95
C GLN A 286 -9.17 -23.68 0.09
N GLY A 287 -8.09 -22.92 -0.14
CA GLY A 287 -7.64 -21.82 0.72
C GLY A 287 -8.03 -20.44 0.19
N VAL A 288 -7.24 -19.40 0.52
CA VAL A 288 -7.36 -18.10 -0.16
C VAL A 288 -6.90 -18.29 -1.60
N VAL A 289 -7.87 -18.34 -2.53
CA VAL A 289 -7.67 -18.60 -3.96
C VAL A 289 -6.70 -17.58 -4.54
N MET A 290 -5.63 -18.06 -5.20
CA MET A 290 -4.67 -17.20 -5.90
C MET A 290 -5.25 -16.71 -7.23
N GLY A 291 -4.92 -15.48 -7.57
CA GLY A 291 -5.22 -14.94 -8.90
C GLY A 291 -4.42 -15.64 -10.01
N PRO A 292 -4.87 -15.56 -11.28
CA PRO A 292 -4.13 -16.08 -12.44
C PRO A 292 -2.68 -15.59 -12.50
N ASP A 293 -2.46 -14.32 -12.19
CA ASP A 293 -1.16 -13.64 -12.23
C ASP A 293 -0.22 -14.14 -11.12
N GLU A 294 -0.76 -14.45 -9.93
CA GLU A 294 0.00 -15.02 -8.82
C GLU A 294 0.41 -16.46 -9.11
N LEU A 295 -0.49 -17.23 -9.75
CA LEU A 295 -0.16 -18.55 -10.27
C LEU A 295 0.98 -18.45 -11.30
N PHE A 296 0.89 -17.52 -12.27
CA PHE A 296 1.94 -17.21 -13.24
C PHE A 296 3.30 -16.92 -12.58
N TYR A 297 3.33 -16.04 -11.59
CA TYR A 297 4.58 -15.71 -10.92
C TYR A 297 5.13 -16.91 -10.12
N SER A 298 4.26 -17.68 -9.45
CA SER A 298 4.65 -18.91 -8.74
C SER A 298 5.25 -19.94 -9.70
N ALA A 299 4.62 -20.10 -10.86
CA ALA A 299 5.06 -20.92 -11.96
C ALA A 299 6.49 -20.58 -12.40
N LEU A 300 6.72 -19.31 -12.72
CA LEU A 300 8.01 -18.83 -13.18
C LEU A 300 9.09 -19.05 -12.11
N LYS A 301 8.76 -18.83 -10.83
CA LYS A 301 9.65 -19.13 -9.70
C LYS A 301 9.94 -20.62 -9.51
N MET A 302 9.12 -21.55 -10.00
CA MET A 302 9.47 -22.98 -9.96
C MET A 302 10.52 -23.35 -11.01
N LYS A 303 10.48 -22.71 -12.18
CA LYS A 303 11.42 -22.94 -13.28
C LYS A 303 12.71 -22.12 -13.12
N TRP A 304 12.59 -20.91 -12.58
CA TRP A 304 13.67 -19.94 -12.39
C TRP A 304 13.57 -19.23 -11.04
N PRO A 305 14.00 -19.86 -9.93
CA PRO A 305 13.77 -19.31 -8.60
C PRO A 305 14.53 -18.02 -8.29
N GLU A 306 15.69 -17.77 -8.91
CA GLU A 306 16.44 -16.50 -8.78
C GLU A 306 15.60 -15.28 -9.17
N PHE A 307 14.57 -15.47 -10.01
CA PHE A 307 13.66 -14.40 -10.41
C PHE A 307 12.95 -13.75 -9.21
N HIS A 308 12.72 -14.51 -8.13
CA HIS A 308 12.21 -13.98 -6.87
C HIS A 308 13.12 -12.87 -6.33
N ASP A 309 14.40 -13.20 -6.10
CA ASP A 309 15.39 -12.30 -5.52
C ASP A 309 15.55 -11.03 -6.37
N MET A 310 15.48 -11.18 -7.70
CA MET A 310 15.58 -10.07 -8.66
C MET A 310 14.41 -9.09 -8.55
N VAL A 311 13.17 -9.59 -8.47
CA VAL A 311 11.97 -8.76 -8.29
C VAL A 311 12.02 -8.05 -6.93
N TRP A 312 12.42 -8.76 -5.88
CA TRP A 312 12.51 -8.20 -4.53
C TRP A 312 13.62 -7.17 -4.37
N THR A 313 14.71 -7.29 -5.11
CA THR A 313 15.75 -6.25 -5.18
C THR A 313 15.19 -4.92 -5.70
N VAL A 314 14.26 -4.97 -6.65
CA VAL A 314 13.55 -3.77 -7.14
C VAL A 314 12.53 -3.28 -6.12
N PHE A 315 11.71 -4.18 -5.57
CA PHE A 315 10.64 -3.84 -4.63
C PHE A 315 11.16 -3.22 -3.31
N ALA A 316 12.25 -3.77 -2.76
CA ALA A 316 12.84 -3.31 -1.51
C ALA A 316 13.83 -2.14 -1.71
N ASN A 317 14.00 -1.65 -2.94
CA ASN A 317 14.90 -0.56 -3.24
C ASN A 317 14.39 0.75 -2.62
N ARG A 318 15.16 1.34 -1.69
CA ARG A 318 14.77 2.57 -0.98
C ARG A 318 14.68 3.81 -1.88
N GLU A 319 15.40 3.85 -3.01
CA GLU A 319 15.38 5.00 -3.92
C GLU A 319 14.17 5.00 -4.85
N PHE A 320 13.71 3.82 -5.28
CA PHE A 320 12.44 3.69 -5.98
C PHE A 320 11.24 3.71 -5.01
N GLY A 321 11.37 3.05 -3.86
CA GLY A 321 10.26 2.84 -2.93
C GLY A 321 9.29 1.75 -3.40
N ARG A 322 8.31 1.43 -2.56
CA ARG A 322 7.32 0.38 -2.75
C ARG A 322 6.12 0.87 -3.60
N LEU A 323 6.41 1.53 -4.72
CA LEU A 323 5.42 2.15 -5.63
C LEU A 323 4.66 1.15 -6.50
N MET A 324 5.15 -0.09 -6.61
CA MET A 324 4.51 -1.20 -7.30
C MET A 324 4.57 -2.45 -6.44
N THR A 325 3.58 -3.34 -6.56
CA THR A 325 3.67 -4.67 -5.94
C THR A 325 4.68 -5.55 -6.70
N PRO A 326 5.23 -6.62 -6.07
CA PRO A 326 6.13 -7.55 -6.76
C PRO A 326 5.55 -8.08 -8.06
N LEU A 327 4.25 -8.37 -8.07
CA LEU A 327 3.55 -8.84 -9.26
C LEU A 327 3.54 -7.81 -10.39
N ARG A 328 3.33 -6.52 -10.08
CA ARG A 328 3.37 -5.46 -11.10
C ARG A 328 4.79 -5.25 -11.65
N ILE A 329 5.81 -5.41 -10.82
CA ILE A 329 7.22 -5.40 -11.27
C ILE A 329 7.48 -6.55 -12.26
N VAL A 330 6.99 -7.76 -11.99
CA VAL A 330 7.06 -8.92 -12.90
C VAL A 330 6.38 -8.61 -14.22
N HIS A 331 5.18 -8.03 -14.17
CA HIS A 331 4.44 -7.67 -15.37
C HIS A 331 5.26 -6.70 -16.21
N LEU A 332 5.79 -5.63 -15.62
CA LEU A 332 6.59 -4.66 -16.35
C LEU A 332 7.84 -5.27 -16.99
N SER A 333 8.60 -6.10 -16.27
CA SER A 333 9.82 -6.69 -16.82
C SER A 333 9.51 -7.65 -17.98
N LEU A 334 8.40 -8.39 -17.92
CA LEU A 334 7.90 -9.19 -19.04
C LEU A 334 7.54 -8.31 -20.24
N ARG A 335 6.80 -7.21 -20.03
CA ARG A 335 6.44 -6.28 -21.12
C ARG A 335 7.67 -5.72 -21.82
N LEU A 336 8.71 -5.36 -21.05
CA LEU A 336 9.98 -4.88 -21.59
C LEU A 336 10.75 -5.96 -22.34
N ALA A 337 10.81 -7.18 -21.81
CA ALA A 337 11.48 -8.32 -22.44
C ALA A 337 10.86 -8.62 -23.81
N MET A 338 9.52 -8.65 -23.89
CA MET A 338 8.78 -8.92 -25.12
C MET A 338 8.90 -7.81 -26.15
N ALA A 339 8.88 -6.55 -25.71
CA ALA A 339 9.06 -5.42 -26.61
C ALA A 339 10.46 -5.32 -27.22
N ALA A 340 11.47 -5.99 -26.63
CA ALA A 340 12.84 -6.01 -27.15
C ALA A 340 13.05 -7.06 -28.25
N THR A 341 12.10 -7.99 -28.44
CA THR A 341 12.24 -9.17 -29.29
C THR A 341 11.20 -9.17 -30.41
N SER A 342 11.27 -8.19 -31.31
CA SER A 342 10.44 -8.21 -32.52
C SER A 342 10.78 -9.45 -33.37
N GLY A 343 9.85 -10.43 -33.47
CA GLY A 343 9.92 -11.54 -34.44
C GLY A 343 10.60 -12.85 -34.01
N SER A 344 10.43 -13.36 -32.77
CA SER A 344 10.92 -14.72 -32.42
C SER A 344 10.04 -15.43 -31.36
N ALA A 345 10.20 -16.75 -31.25
CA ALA A 345 9.40 -17.79 -30.55
C ALA A 345 8.65 -17.46 -29.23
N ALA A 346 9.00 -16.37 -28.53
CA ALA A 346 8.23 -15.84 -27.40
C ALA A 346 6.77 -15.45 -27.75
N GLU A 347 6.50 -15.07 -29.00
CA GLU A 347 5.13 -14.81 -29.51
C GLU A 347 4.25 -16.07 -29.45
N SER A 348 4.86 -17.26 -29.62
CA SER A 348 4.16 -18.55 -29.67
C SER A 348 3.74 -19.08 -28.28
N LEU A 349 4.56 -18.81 -27.26
CA LEU A 349 4.33 -19.27 -25.87
C LEU A 349 3.25 -18.49 -25.14
N ILE A 350 3.18 -17.20 -25.39
CA ILE A 350 2.33 -16.31 -24.61
C ILE A 350 1.04 -16.00 -25.39
N GLY A 351 1.10 -15.96 -26.73
CA GLY A 351 -0.04 -15.82 -27.63
C GLY A 351 -0.78 -14.48 -27.51
N ASN A 352 -1.23 -13.98 -28.67
CA ASN A 352 -2.20 -12.89 -28.76
C ASN A 352 -3.60 -13.49 -28.60
N ASP A 353 -4.21 -13.41 -27.43
CA ASP A 353 -5.63 -13.74 -27.28
C ASP A 353 -6.46 -12.55 -27.80
N GLU A 354 -6.54 -12.39 -29.13
CA GLU A 354 -7.55 -11.59 -29.86
C GLU A 354 -8.46 -12.49 -30.72
N GLU A 355 -8.65 -13.77 -30.34
CA GLU A 355 -9.76 -14.54 -30.89
C GLU A 355 -11.08 -14.05 -30.27
N GLN A 356 -11.59 -12.94 -30.80
CA GLN A 356 -13.01 -12.56 -31.03
C GLN A 356 -13.19 -11.03 -31.02
N GLU A 357 -12.85 -10.36 -32.12
CA GLU A 357 -13.80 -9.63 -33.00
C GLU A 357 -13.05 -9.07 -34.21
N GLU A 358 -13.67 -9.25 -35.38
CA GLU A 358 -13.12 -9.01 -36.72
C GLU A 358 -12.90 -7.52 -37.02
N GLU A 359 -11.67 -7.12 -37.32
CA GLU A 359 -11.34 -6.12 -38.34
C GLU A 359 -9.88 -6.33 -38.78
N GLU A 360 -9.64 -6.41 -40.09
CA GLU A 360 -8.33 -6.72 -40.69
C GLU A 360 -7.27 -5.66 -40.30
N GLU A 361 -6.44 -5.94 -39.30
CA GLU A 361 -5.22 -5.15 -39.05
C GLU A 361 -4.04 -5.65 -39.92
N PRO A 362 -3.22 -4.75 -40.51
CA PRO A 362 -2.16 -5.11 -41.44
C PRO A 362 -0.97 -5.81 -40.78
N ALA A 363 -0.39 -6.78 -41.51
CA ALA A 363 0.55 -7.82 -41.07
C ALA A 363 1.97 -7.39 -40.63
N ASP A 364 2.22 -6.12 -40.30
CA ASP A 364 3.59 -5.59 -40.16
C ASP A 364 3.87 -4.88 -38.81
N ARG A 365 3.24 -5.33 -37.72
CA ARG A 365 3.48 -4.77 -36.37
C ARG A 365 3.67 -5.84 -35.31
N ALA A 366 4.72 -5.65 -34.49
CA ALA A 366 5.10 -6.48 -33.35
C ALA A 366 3.91 -6.80 -32.41
N PRO A 367 3.83 -8.03 -31.86
CA PRO A 367 2.63 -8.50 -31.17
C PRO A 367 2.44 -7.90 -29.78
N ASP A 368 1.18 -7.90 -29.39
CA ASP A 368 0.63 -7.15 -28.27
C ASP A 368 1.02 -7.73 -26.90
N VAL A 369 1.09 -6.82 -25.94
CA VAL A 369 1.86 -6.92 -24.71
C VAL A 369 1.12 -7.74 -23.62
N VAL A 370 1.27 -9.07 -23.67
CA VAL A 370 1.01 -10.11 -22.64
C VAL A 370 -0.23 -9.91 -21.74
N ALA A 371 -1.29 -10.66 -22.03
CA ALA A 371 -2.45 -10.85 -21.15
C ALA A 371 -2.17 -11.88 -20.06
N LEU A 372 -1.32 -11.59 -19.06
CA LEU A 372 -0.98 -12.53 -17.99
C LEU A 372 -2.26 -13.10 -17.37
N ASN A 373 -2.62 -14.32 -17.75
CA ASN A 373 -3.89 -14.96 -17.42
C ASN A 373 -3.66 -16.47 -17.33
N SER A 374 -4.67 -17.22 -16.87
CA SER A 374 -4.56 -18.66 -16.61
C SER A 374 -4.20 -19.49 -17.86
N LYS A 375 -4.51 -19.02 -19.08
CA LYS A 375 -4.12 -19.69 -20.33
C LYS A 375 -2.63 -19.52 -20.61
N GLN A 376 -2.10 -18.31 -20.44
CA GLN A 376 -0.66 -18.03 -20.59
C GLN A 376 0.17 -18.73 -19.51
N TYR A 377 -0.37 -18.84 -18.29
CA TYR A 377 0.17 -19.69 -17.22
C TYR A 377 0.33 -21.14 -17.67
N ASN A 378 -0.74 -21.75 -18.22
CA ASN A 378 -0.70 -23.14 -18.68
C ASN A 378 0.33 -23.33 -19.79
N ARG A 379 0.43 -22.40 -20.75
CA ARG A 379 1.41 -22.49 -21.86
C ARG A 379 2.86 -22.45 -21.38
N ILE A 380 3.22 -21.66 -20.36
CA ILE A 380 4.59 -21.69 -19.80
C ILE A 380 4.88 -23.00 -19.06
N PHE A 381 3.87 -23.69 -18.54
CA PHE A 381 4.07 -24.96 -17.83
C PHE A 381 4.05 -26.18 -18.72
N THR A 382 3.25 -26.16 -19.78
CA THR A 382 3.11 -27.26 -20.73
C THR A 382 3.87 -27.03 -22.04
N GLY A 383 4.45 -25.84 -22.23
CA GLY A 383 5.22 -25.46 -23.41
C GLY A 383 6.59 -26.13 -23.44
N ASP A 384 7.25 -26.02 -24.60
CA ASP A 384 8.59 -26.57 -24.80
C ASP A 384 9.59 -25.91 -23.83
N GLN A 385 10.54 -26.68 -23.30
CA GLN A 385 11.57 -26.18 -22.41
C GLN A 385 12.46 -25.15 -23.12
N HIS A 386 12.71 -25.32 -24.42
CA HIS A 386 13.48 -24.38 -25.24
C HIS A 386 12.89 -22.96 -25.23
N ASP A 387 11.57 -22.94 -25.37
CA ASP A 387 10.72 -21.76 -25.40
C ASP A 387 10.75 -21.02 -24.05
N ILE A 388 10.61 -21.76 -22.94
CA ILE A 388 10.70 -21.22 -21.58
C ILE A 388 12.09 -20.62 -21.32
N ASP A 389 13.14 -21.32 -21.74
CA ASP A 389 14.53 -20.86 -21.57
C ASP A 389 14.78 -19.56 -22.34
N GLN A 390 14.15 -19.39 -23.51
CA GLN A 390 14.22 -18.14 -24.28
C GLN A 390 13.58 -16.96 -23.52
N VAL A 391 12.39 -17.15 -22.95
CA VAL A 391 11.72 -16.11 -22.14
C VAL A 391 12.56 -15.75 -20.90
N ILE A 392 13.14 -16.74 -20.22
CA ILE A 392 14.05 -16.51 -19.09
C ILE A 392 15.28 -15.71 -19.52
N ALA A 393 15.89 -16.04 -20.67
CA ALA A 393 17.05 -15.32 -21.18
C ALA A 393 16.72 -13.85 -21.48
N GLN A 394 15.56 -13.58 -22.08
CA GLN A 394 15.10 -12.22 -22.37
C GLN A 394 14.80 -11.43 -21.09
N LEU A 395 14.14 -12.05 -20.11
CA LEU A 395 13.94 -11.43 -18.79
C LEU A 395 15.27 -11.14 -18.10
N ARG A 396 16.23 -12.06 -18.11
CA ARG A 396 17.57 -11.82 -17.56
C ARG A 396 18.21 -10.59 -18.19
N ALA A 397 18.09 -10.41 -19.50
CA ALA A 397 18.60 -9.24 -20.20
C ALA A 397 17.97 -7.92 -19.71
N VAL A 398 16.69 -7.93 -19.27
CA VAL A 398 16.03 -6.74 -18.70
C VAL A 398 16.71 -6.28 -17.41
N TYR A 399 17.11 -7.22 -16.56
CA TYR A 399 17.76 -6.92 -15.29
C TYR A 399 19.29 -6.80 -15.42
N ALA A 400 19.89 -7.31 -16.49
CA ALA A 400 21.33 -7.37 -16.68
C ALA A 400 21.94 -6.00 -17.03
N GLY A 401 23.01 -5.61 -16.34
CA GLY A 401 23.83 -4.46 -16.72
C GLY A 401 25.01 -4.22 -15.78
N HIS A 402 25.94 -3.35 -16.21
CA HIS A 402 27.22 -3.07 -15.55
C HIS A 402 27.10 -2.13 -14.32
N HIS A 403 25.89 -1.66 -13.99
CA HIS A 403 25.61 -0.78 -12.86
C HIS A 403 25.23 -1.58 -11.61
N ARG A 404 25.60 -1.09 -10.42
CA ARG A 404 25.30 -1.74 -9.12
C ARG A 404 23.81 -2.07 -8.89
N LYS A 405 22.88 -1.46 -9.64
CA LYS A 405 21.42 -1.61 -9.49
C LYS A 405 20.70 -2.23 -10.70
N GLY A 406 21.39 -2.51 -11.81
CA GLY A 406 20.80 -2.95 -13.09
C GLY A 406 19.98 -1.86 -13.82
N PRO A 407 19.88 -1.91 -15.17
CA PRO A 407 19.28 -0.84 -15.97
C PRO A 407 17.77 -0.69 -15.76
N PHE A 408 17.08 -1.79 -15.41
CA PHE A 408 15.65 -1.78 -15.11
C PHE A 408 15.33 -0.98 -13.84
N THR A 409 16.03 -1.25 -12.74
CA THR A 409 15.86 -0.50 -11.48
C THR A 409 16.23 0.96 -11.66
N GLU A 410 17.32 1.24 -12.40
CA GLU A 410 17.79 2.60 -12.66
C GLU A 410 16.77 3.41 -13.47
N SER A 411 16.14 2.80 -14.47
CA SER A 411 15.05 3.41 -15.24
C SER A 411 13.87 3.81 -14.36
N LEU A 412 13.47 2.94 -13.43
CA LEU A 412 12.37 3.22 -12.48
C LEU A 412 12.73 4.35 -11.50
N ILE A 413 13.96 4.37 -10.98
CA ILE A 413 14.47 5.45 -10.13
C ILE A 413 14.50 6.76 -10.90
N GLN A 414 14.94 6.74 -12.17
CA GLN A 414 14.94 7.91 -13.05
C GLN A 414 13.52 8.44 -13.25
N CYS A 415 12.54 7.59 -13.57
CA CYS A 415 11.14 8.00 -13.71
C CYS A 415 10.59 8.63 -12.45
N ARG A 416 10.87 8.05 -11.28
CA ARG A 416 10.43 8.60 -9.98
C ARG A 416 11.05 9.97 -9.74
N ASN A 417 12.37 10.07 -9.84
CA ASN A 417 13.09 11.31 -9.57
C ASN A 417 12.72 12.44 -10.53
N ALA A 418 12.40 12.11 -11.79
CA ALA A 418 11.96 13.10 -12.77
C ALA A 418 10.65 13.79 -12.35
N ILE A 419 9.68 13.04 -11.83
CA ILE A 419 8.36 13.60 -11.51
C ILE A 419 8.25 14.23 -10.12
N LEU A 420 9.25 14.09 -9.25
CA LEU A 420 9.19 14.68 -7.92
C LEU A 420 9.22 16.21 -7.96
N TYR A 421 8.42 16.81 -7.09
CA TYR A 421 8.45 18.24 -6.81
C TYR A 421 9.81 18.64 -6.24
N ALA A 422 10.49 19.59 -6.90
CA ALA A 422 11.85 20.00 -6.59
C ALA A 422 11.96 21.53 -6.47
N PRO A 423 11.53 22.13 -5.34
CA PRO A 423 11.48 23.59 -5.19
C PRO A 423 12.86 24.26 -5.20
N ASP A 424 13.92 23.53 -4.82
CA ASP A 424 15.30 24.06 -4.77
C ASP A 424 15.93 24.27 -6.16
N LYS A 425 15.29 23.77 -7.23
CA LYS A 425 15.76 23.94 -8.61
C LYS A 425 15.31 25.27 -9.27
N GLY A 426 14.57 26.12 -8.54
CA GLY A 426 14.10 27.43 -8.97
C GLY A 426 12.72 27.42 -9.64
N GLY A 427 11.93 28.48 -9.43
CA GLY A 427 10.59 28.66 -10.04
C GLY A 427 9.46 27.83 -9.41
N ASP A 428 8.22 27.99 -9.93
CA ASP A 428 7.04 27.20 -9.54
C ASP A 428 7.10 25.81 -10.21
N ASP A 429 7.95 24.94 -9.65
CA ASP A 429 8.20 23.61 -10.19
C ASP A 429 6.90 22.77 -10.36
N PRO A 430 6.66 22.15 -11.52
CA PRO A 430 5.43 21.39 -11.78
C PRO A 430 5.47 19.94 -11.28
N GLY A 431 6.53 19.53 -10.56
CA GLY A 431 6.65 18.17 -10.05
C GLY A 431 5.55 17.83 -9.04
N LEU A 432 5.32 16.55 -8.83
CA LEU A 432 4.32 16.01 -7.92
C LEU A 432 4.91 15.89 -6.51
N PRO A 433 4.17 16.23 -5.45
CA PRO A 433 4.62 15.96 -4.10
C PRO A 433 4.64 14.45 -3.84
N ILE A 434 5.57 13.97 -2.99
CA ILE A 434 5.76 12.53 -2.73
C ILE A 434 4.45 11.80 -2.38
N PRO A 435 3.52 12.37 -1.57
CA PRO A 435 2.25 11.71 -1.28
C PRO A 435 1.34 11.49 -2.49
N LEU A 436 1.43 12.33 -3.52
CA LEU A 436 0.70 12.11 -4.78
C LEU A 436 1.42 11.07 -5.64
N VAL A 437 2.76 11.09 -5.68
CA VAL A 437 3.55 10.05 -6.38
C VAL A 437 3.25 8.65 -5.86
N ALA A 438 3.11 8.49 -4.54
CA ALA A 438 2.74 7.22 -3.91
C ALA A 438 1.31 6.75 -4.24
N ARG A 439 0.45 7.62 -4.79
CA ARG A 439 -0.93 7.31 -5.19
C ARG A 439 -1.08 7.06 -6.68
N LEU A 440 -0.03 7.26 -7.48
CA LEU A 440 -0.05 6.97 -8.90
C LEU A 440 -0.33 5.48 -9.13
N ASP A 441 -1.24 5.21 -10.06
CA ASP A 441 -1.56 3.85 -10.44
C ASP A 441 -0.35 3.18 -11.13
N TRP A 442 -0.19 1.86 -10.92
CA TRP A 442 0.90 1.06 -11.48
C TRP A 442 1.01 1.17 -13.01
N HIS A 443 -0.09 1.44 -13.72
CA HIS A 443 -0.08 1.65 -15.17
C HIS A 443 0.87 2.80 -15.58
N TYR A 444 0.95 3.88 -14.80
CA TYR A 444 1.88 4.99 -15.08
C TYR A 444 3.33 4.50 -15.06
N TRP A 445 3.73 3.77 -14.03
CA TRP A 445 5.09 3.27 -13.87
C TRP A 445 5.51 2.35 -15.03
N HIS A 446 4.57 1.58 -15.58
CA HIS A 446 4.83 0.74 -16.73
C HIS A 446 5.13 1.57 -17.98
N VAL A 447 4.30 2.57 -18.26
CA VAL A 447 4.48 3.45 -19.43
C VAL A 447 5.73 4.31 -19.28
N ALA A 448 5.89 4.97 -18.13
CA ALA A 448 7.04 5.82 -17.85
C ALA A 448 8.35 5.05 -17.98
N CYS A 449 8.41 3.81 -17.45
CA CYS A 449 9.59 2.97 -17.61
C CYS A 449 9.82 2.59 -19.09
N ALA A 450 8.78 2.30 -19.86
CA ALA A 450 8.91 2.01 -21.29
C ALA A 450 9.51 3.17 -22.09
N CYS A 451 9.18 4.40 -21.69
CA CYS A 451 9.70 5.63 -22.28
C CYS A 451 11.22 5.77 -22.12
N VAL A 452 11.77 5.40 -20.97
CA VAL A 452 13.18 5.63 -20.64
C VAL A 452 14.07 4.39 -20.78
N TYR A 453 13.51 3.19 -20.59
CA TYR A 453 14.28 1.95 -20.49
C TYR A 453 15.07 1.65 -21.77
N GLY A 454 16.39 1.51 -21.63
CA GLY A 454 17.31 1.20 -22.73
C GLY A 454 17.47 2.35 -23.74
N LYS A 455 17.07 3.57 -23.38
CA LYS A 455 17.24 4.77 -24.23
C LYS A 455 18.20 5.75 -23.54
N ASP A 456 19.10 6.34 -24.31
CA ASP A 456 20.02 7.38 -23.84
C ASP A 456 19.31 8.74 -23.82
N ILE A 457 18.52 8.99 -22.77
CA ILE A 457 17.70 10.19 -22.62
C ILE A 457 18.05 10.89 -21.31
N SER A 458 18.40 12.18 -21.41
CA SER A 458 18.59 13.02 -20.22
C SER A 458 17.28 13.13 -19.41
N PRO A 459 17.30 12.91 -18.09
CA PRO A 459 16.12 13.06 -17.24
C PRO A 459 15.43 14.42 -17.39
N ASP A 460 16.19 15.49 -17.61
CA ASP A 460 15.64 16.84 -17.76
C ASP A 460 14.88 17.02 -19.07
N LEU A 461 15.26 16.28 -20.14
CA LEU A 461 14.64 16.39 -21.46
C LEU A 461 13.20 15.85 -21.48
N VAL A 462 12.93 14.79 -20.70
CA VAL A 462 11.61 14.13 -20.63
C VAL A 462 10.85 14.42 -19.35
N ARG A 463 11.44 15.18 -18.42
CA ARG A 463 10.83 15.48 -17.11
C ARG A 463 9.41 16.01 -17.24
N ASN A 464 9.23 17.05 -18.05
CA ASN A 464 7.92 17.68 -18.22
C ASN A 464 6.93 16.69 -18.84
N ASP A 465 7.34 15.91 -19.83
CA ASP A 465 6.49 14.89 -20.47
C ASP A 465 6.07 13.79 -19.49
N LEU A 466 6.98 13.34 -18.61
CA LEU A 466 6.66 12.36 -17.57
C LEU A 466 5.71 12.93 -16.51
N ILE A 467 5.87 14.20 -16.12
CA ILE A 467 4.93 14.89 -15.22
C ILE A 467 3.56 15.01 -15.87
N ARG A 468 3.49 15.44 -17.14
CA ARG A 468 2.25 15.52 -17.92
C ARG A 468 1.56 14.17 -18.03
N LEU A 469 2.34 13.13 -18.34
CA LEU A 469 1.86 11.76 -18.42
C LEU A 469 1.33 11.28 -17.05
N ALA A 470 2.02 11.58 -15.95
CA ALA A 470 1.57 11.23 -14.61
C ALA A 470 0.23 11.89 -14.27
N LEU A 471 0.11 13.20 -14.50
CA LEU A 471 -1.13 13.94 -14.25
C LEU A 471 -2.28 13.47 -15.15
N TYR A 472 -2.00 13.25 -16.44
CA TYR A 472 -2.95 12.70 -17.39
C TYR A 472 -3.44 11.30 -16.97
N MET A 473 -2.51 10.39 -16.69
CA MET A 473 -2.84 9.02 -16.29
C MET A 473 -3.57 8.93 -14.95
N HIS A 474 -3.27 9.84 -14.01
CA HIS A 474 -3.89 9.84 -12.70
C HIS A 474 -5.31 10.44 -12.71
N PHE A 475 -5.48 11.59 -13.36
CA PHE A 475 -6.74 12.34 -13.29
C PHE A 475 -7.70 12.06 -14.46
N PHE A 476 -7.17 11.68 -15.63
CA PHE A 476 -7.91 11.73 -16.90
C PHE A 476 -7.95 10.40 -17.69
N PHE A 477 -7.12 9.42 -17.34
CA PHE A 477 -7.03 8.17 -18.12
C PHE A 477 -8.12 7.15 -17.80
N GLY A 478 -8.92 6.84 -18.85
CA GLY A 478 -9.76 5.65 -19.06
C GLY A 478 -10.60 5.15 -17.88
N ARG A 479 -11.92 5.30 -17.93
CA ARG A 479 -12.90 4.79 -16.94
C ARG A 479 -13.77 3.64 -17.48
N GLY A 480 -13.22 2.86 -18.42
CA GLY A 480 -13.80 1.59 -18.86
C GLY A 480 -13.52 0.45 -17.89
N GLY A 481 -14.22 -0.69 -18.06
CA GLY A 481 -13.93 -1.91 -17.32
C GLY A 481 -12.46 -2.35 -17.47
N HIS A 482 -11.97 -3.18 -16.53
CA HIS A 482 -10.55 -3.61 -16.45
C HIS A 482 -9.92 -3.98 -17.80
N ARG A 483 -10.67 -4.64 -18.70
CA ARG A 483 -10.20 -5.03 -20.03
C ARG A 483 -9.87 -3.84 -20.94
N ALA A 484 -10.71 -2.81 -20.97
CA ALA A 484 -10.50 -1.62 -21.79
C ALA A 484 -9.27 -0.82 -21.32
N ARG A 485 -9.05 -0.75 -20.00
CA ARG A 485 -7.86 -0.11 -19.41
C ARG A 485 -6.58 -0.84 -19.78
N GLU A 486 -6.55 -2.17 -19.66
CA GLU A 486 -5.38 -2.97 -20.02
C GLU A 486 -5.04 -2.84 -21.51
N SER A 487 -6.04 -2.92 -22.41
CA SER A 487 -5.83 -2.73 -23.85
C SER A 487 -5.23 -1.36 -24.17
N LEU A 488 -5.75 -0.30 -23.54
CA LEU A 488 -5.24 1.06 -23.74
C LEU A 488 -3.81 1.23 -23.19
N VAL A 489 -3.49 0.61 -22.05
CA VAL A 489 -2.13 0.65 -21.48
C VAL A 489 -1.14 -0.07 -22.38
N ARG A 490 -1.52 -1.19 -22.98
CA ARG A 490 -0.66 -1.88 -23.96
C ARG A 490 -0.41 -1.03 -25.19
N ALA A 491 -1.44 -0.37 -25.68
CA ALA A 491 -1.32 0.56 -26.81
C ALA A 491 -0.32 1.68 -26.50
N ILE A 492 -0.48 2.33 -25.34
CA ILE A 492 0.44 3.38 -24.90
C ILE A 492 1.86 2.84 -24.73
N PHE A 493 2.01 1.67 -24.10
CA PHE A 493 3.30 1.05 -23.88
C PHE A 493 4.02 0.79 -25.20
N ARG A 494 3.31 0.33 -26.24
CA ARG A 494 3.86 0.17 -27.60
C ARG A 494 4.39 1.48 -28.16
N VAL A 495 3.58 2.52 -28.08
CA VAL A 495 3.93 3.86 -28.59
C VAL A 495 5.16 4.39 -27.86
N ALA A 496 5.16 4.30 -26.53
CA ALA A 496 6.28 4.68 -25.68
C ALA A 496 7.58 3.94 -26.03
N ARG A 497 7.51 2.64 -26.36
CA ARG A 497 8.68 1.87 -26.81
C ARG A 497 9.16 2.29 -28.20
N SER A 498 8.25 2.54 -29.14
CA SER A 498 8.58 2.96 -30.51
C SER A 498 9.05 4.41 -30.63
N ALA A 499 8.76 5.26 -29.64
CA ALA A 499 9.11 6.67 -29.67
C ALA A 499 10.65 6.87 -29.69
N PRO A 500 11.19 7.71 -30.59
CA PRO A 500 12.63 7.94 -30.70
C PRO A 500 13.23 8.53 -29.41
N ALA A 501 14.48 8.16 -29.11
CA ALA A 501 15.16 8.56 -27.87
C ALA A 501 15.50 10.06 -27.78
N LYS A 502 15.32 10.85 -28.84
CA LYS A 502 15.91 12.20 -28.97
C LYS A 502 14.90 13.34 -29.08
N THR A 503 13.60 13.10 -28.93
CA THR A 503 12.59 14.10 -29.27
C THR A 503 11.84 14.59 -28.05
N GLU A 504 11.82 15.91 -27.86
CA GLU A 504 10.69 16.62 -27.23
C GLU A 504 9.39 16.15 -27.90
N GLY A 505 8.28 16.06 -27.15
CA GLY A 505 7.00 15.65 -27.72
C GLY A 505 6.62 14.18 -27.46
N MET A 506 7.26 13.53 -26.49
CA MET A 506 6.96 12.12 -26.15
C MET A 506 5.55 11.99 -25.58
N PHE A 507 5.14 12.94 -24.74
CA PHE A 507 3.79 13.00 -24.23
C PHE A 507 2.77 13.19 -25.36
N GLU A 508 3.03 14.11 -26.29
CA GLU A 508 2.21 14.40 -27.46
C GLU A 508 2.05 13.17 -28.36
N ALA A 509 3.15 12.42 -28.61
CA ALA A 509 3.07 11.18 -29.38
C ALA A 509 2.24 10.08 -28.68
N ILE A 510 2.38 9.95 -27.35
CA ILE A 510 1.57 9.02 -26.55
C ILE A 510 0.10 9.46 -26.56
N TYR A 511 -0.15 10.76 -26.38
CA TYR A 511 -1.48 11.36 -26.35
C TYR A 511 -2.20 11.21 -27.70
N ASP A 512 -1.54 11.51 -28.81
CA ASP A 512 -2.05 11.31 -30.17
C ASP A 512 -2.40 9.84 -30.43
N ALA A 513 -1.57 8.91 -29.94
CA ALA A 513 -1.83 7.49 -30.12
C ALA A 513 -2.99 6.97 -29.25
N VAL A 514 -3.22 7.57 -28.09
CA VAL A 514 -4.40 7.35 -27.26
C VAL A 514 -5.65 7.86 -27.96
N LEU A 515 -5.64 9.13 -28.40
CA LEU A 515 -6.74 9.77 -29.13
C LEU A 515 -7.14 8.97 -30.37
N LYS A 516 -6.18 8.54 -31.20
CA LYS A 516 -6.45 7.77 -32.43
C LYS A 516 -7.10 6.40 -32.19
N ARG A 517 -6.96 5.82 -31.00
CA ARG A 517 -7.56 4.52 -30.66
C ARG A 517 -8.89 4.64 -29.95
N THR A 518 -9.13 5.76 -29.29
CA THR A 518 -10.43 6.12 -28.75
C THR A 518 -11.18 6.88 -29.84
N ASN A 519 -11.78 6.16 -30.80
CA ASN A 519 -12.68 6.76 -31.82
C ASN A 519 -13.93 7.47 -31.23
N ASP A 520 -14.07 7.48 -29.90
CA ASP A 520 -15.07 8.24 -29.17
C ASP A 520 -14.40 9.46 -28.52
N GLU A 521 -14.57 10.64 -29.13
CA GLU A 521 -14.41 11.92 -28.43
C GLU A 521 -15.25 11.96 -27.14
N GLU A 522 -16.34 11.17 -27.05
CA GLU A 522 -17.18 11.02 -25.86
C GLU A 522 -16.54 10.19 -24.72
N ARG A 523 -15.57 9.29 -25.00
CA ARG A 523 -14.96 8.42 -23.96
C ARG A 523 -13.74 9.02 -23.29
N ILE A 524 -13.06 9.97 -23.94
CA ILE A 524 -12.05 10.82 -23.31
C ILE A 524 -12.76 12.10 -22.90
N GLY A 525 -13.61 12.00 -21.87
CA GLY A 525 -14.43 13.10 -21.36
C GLY A 525 -13.59 14.25 -20.82
N PHE A 526 -13.13 15.12 -21.72
CA PHE A 526 -12.50 16.39 -21.42
C PHE A 526 -13.58 17.48 -21.59
N GLN A 527 -14.27 17.80 -20.51
CA GLN A 527 -14.92 19.11 -20.38
C GLN A 527 -14.31 19.83 -19.18
N VAL A 528 -13.52 20.87 -19.46
CA VAL A 528 -13.28 21.95 -18.50
C VAL A 528 -14.65 22.62 -18.30
N LEU A 529 -15.29 22.36 -17.17
CA LEU A 529 -16.59 22.95 -16.87
C LEU A 529 -16.45 24.47 -16.77
N SER A 530 -17.32 25.21 -17.46
CA SER A 530 -17.40 26.66 -17.31
C SER A 530 -18.01 27.04 -15.95
N THR A 531 -17.76 28.28 -15.52
CA THR A 531 -18.36 28.89 -14.31
C THR A 531 -19.88 28.72 -14.26
N GLU A 532 -20.51 28.79 -15.43
CA GLU A 532 -21.96 28.63 -15.59
C GLU A 532 -22.42 27.18 -15.43
N GLN A 533 -21.62 26.20 -15.89
CA GLN A 533 -21.90 24.77 -15.73
C GLN A 533 -21.69 24.29 -14.27
N TYR A 534 -20.71 24.85 -13.56
CA TYR A 534 -20.50 24.56 -12.13
C TYR A 534 -21.53 25.29 -11.25
N ALA A 535 -21.92 26.53 -11.60
CA ALA A 535 -22.86 27.34 -10.83
C ALA A 535 -24.34 26.96 -11.00
N THR A 536 -24.75 26.37 -12.13
CA THR A 536 -26.18 26.06 -12.36
C THR A 536 -26.66 24.77 -11.70
N GLY A 537 -25.78 23.95 -11.11
CA GLY A 537 -26.17 22.65 -10.54
C GLY A 537 -26.77 21.68 -11.57
N LEU A 538 -26.76 22.07 -12.86
CA LEU A 538 -27.13 21.23 -13.98
C LEU A 538 -26.01 20.22 -14.15
N ARG A 539 -26.21 19.09 -13.49
CA ARG A 539 -25.61 17.82 -13.89
C ARG A 539 -25.66 17.74 -15.41
N PRO A 540 -24.59 17.34 -16.11
CA PRO A 540 -24.82 16.43 -17.21
C PRO A 540 -25.47 15.21 -16.55
N VAL A 541 -26.79 15.08 -16.71
CA VAL A 541 -27.48 13.83 -16.38
C VAL A 541 -26.89 12.79 -17.35
N GLY A 542 -25.87 12.07 -16.90
CA GLY A 542 -25.14 11.10 -17.72
C GLY A 542 -23.64 10.99 -17.42
N ASP A 543 -22.98 12.04 -16.94
CA ASP A 543 -21.50 12.01 -16.86
C ASP A 543 -20.99 11.49 -15.51
N SER A 544 -20.56 10.23 -15.53
CA SER A 544 -19.74 9.59 -14.49
C SER A 544 -18.46 10.38 -14.17
N VAL A 545 -18.01 11.24 -15.08
CA VAL A 545 -16.77 12.02 -14.99
C VAL A 545 -16.76 12.98 -13.79
N PHE A 546 -17.83 13.76 -13.61
CA PHE A 546 -17.95 14.81 -12.58
C PHE A 546 -18.11 14.26 -11.16
N SER A 547 -18.96 13.24 -10.99
CA SER A 547 -19.20 12.57 -9.69
C SER A 547 -17.94 11.89 -9.14
N GLU A 548 -17.02 11.48 -10.01
CA GLU A 548 -15.76 10.82 -9.65
C GLU A 548 -14.57 11.79 -9.58
N MET A 549 -14.59 12.93 -10.26
CA MET A 549 -13.64 14.02 -10.02
C MET A 549 -13.77 14.56 -8.58
N LEU A 550 -14.99 14.55 -8.03
CA LEU A 550 -15.23 14.80 -6.61
C LEU A 550 -14.62 13.71 -5.71
N LYS A 551 -14.46 12.46 -6.19
CA LYS A 551 -13.81 11.34 -5.45
C LYS A 551 -12.27 11.43 -5.44
N SER A 552 -11.64 12.17 -6.35
CA SER A 552 -10.19 12.42 -6.41
C SER A 552 -9.79 13.86 -6.03
N SER A 553 -10.73 14.65 -5.50
CA SER A 553 -10.55 16.04 -5.07
C SER A 553 -9.36 16.23 -4.12
N GLY A 554 -9.13 15.27 -3.22
CA GLY A 554 -7.96 15.28 -2.34
C GLY A 554 -6.63 15.23 -3.07
N ASP A 555 -6.52 14.49 -4.17
CA ASP A 555 -5.26 14.35 -4.93
C ASP A 555 -4.94 15.60 -5.74
N ALA A 556 -5.97 16.27 -6.30
CA ALA A 556 -5.80 17.56 -6.96
C ALA A 556 -5.34 18.64 -5.96
N LEU A 557 -5.89 18.63 -4.74
CA LEU A 557 -5.43 19.49 -3.65
C LEU A 557 -3.97 19.21 -3.26
N LEU A 558 -3.56 17.93 -3.22
CA LEU A 558 -2.15 17.59 -3.00
C LEU A 558 -1.24 18.27 -4.04
N TYR A 559 -1.63 18.25 -5.31
CA TYR A 559 -0.84 18.86 -6.37
C TYR A 559 -0.77 20.39 -6.26
N VAL A 560 -1.90 21.07 -6.08
CA VAL A 560 -1.91 22.55 -6.04
C VAL A 560 -1.36 23.12 -4.73
N GLN A 561 -1.38 22.36 -3.64
CA GLN A 561 -0.78 22.71 -2.35
C GLN A 561 0.63 22.11 -2.14
N ARG A 562 1.25 21.56 -3.19
CA ARG A 562 2.53 20.81 -3.13
C ARG A 562 3.68 21.55 -2.43
N SER A 563 3.76 22.87 -2.59
CA SER A 563 4.80 23.70 -1.96
C SER A 563 4.70 23.67 -0.43
N TRP A 564 3.49 23.79 0.12
CA TRP A 564 3.20 23.71 1.55
C TRP A 564 3.33 22.29 2.08
N ILE A 565 2.84 21.30 1.34
CA ILE A 565 2.98 19.89 1.71
C ILE A 565 4.47 19.51 1.81
N ASN A 566 5.29 19.95 0.86
CA ASN A 566 6.74 19.74 0.92
C ASN A 566 7.39 20.49 2.10
N ARG A 567 6.91 21.69 2.43
CA ARG A 567 7.39 22.45 3.60
C ARG A 567 7.05 21.77 4.93
N TRP A 568 5.86 21.19 5.05
CA TRP A 568 5.42 20.48 6.25
C TRP A 568 6.01 19.08 6.36
N TYR A 569 6.12 18.37 5.23
CA TYR A 569 6.33 16.93 5.19
C TYR A 569 7.35 16.50 4.12
N GLY A 570 8.30 17.35 3.72
CA GLY A 570 9.28 17.02 2.66
C GLY A 570 10.16 15.80 2.97
N GLY A 571 10.34 15.46 4.25
CA GLY A 571 11.04 14.23 4.69
C GLY A 571 10.14 13.00 4.85
N TYR A 572 8.81 13.15 4.69
CA TYR A 572 7.86 12.06 4.79
C TYR A 572 7.66 11.40 3.42
N ASP A 573 8.13 10.17 3.29
CA ASP A 573 7.96 9.38 2.07
C ASP A 573 6.96 8.24 2.29
N PRO A 574 5.68 8.42 1.92
CA PRO A 574 4.69 7.35 2.02
C PRO A 574 4.98 6.18 1.09
N ALA A 575 5.87 6.31 0.10
CA ALA A 575 6.29 5.19 -0.75
C ALA A 575 7.38 4.32 -0.11
N ALA A 576 8.02 4.76 0.98
CA ALA A 576 8.92 3.90 1.75
C ALA A 576 8.17 2.72 2.40
N PHE A 577 6.85 2.81 2.47
CA PHE A 577 5.97 1.91 3.19
C PHE A 577 4.74 1.60 2.32
N GLN A 578 4.11 0.43 2.44
CA GLN A 578 2.79 0.20 1.84
C GLN A 578 1.71 0.71 2.81
N LEU A 579 1.58 2.03 2.96
CA LEU A 579 0.61 2.64 3.87
C LEU A 579 -0.82 2.62 3.30
N ARG A 580 -1.81 2.47 4.18
CA ARG A 580 -3.21 2.75 3.81
C ARG A 580 -3.42 4.27 3.72
N ARG A 581 -4.40 4.72 2.94
CA ARG A 581 -4.71 6.16 2.76
C ARG A 581 -4.94 6.93 4.08
N GLU A 582 -5.33 6.23 5.14
CA GLU A 582 -5.68 6.76 6.46
C GLU A 582 -4.47 7.14 7.33
N ASP A 583 -3.27 6.68 6.96
CA ASP A 583 -2.05 6.78 7.78
C ASP A 583 -1.18 8.03 7.44
N THR A 584 -1.74 9.05 6.76
CA THR A 584 -1.02 10.30 6.40
C THR A 584 -1.04 11.35 7.53
N PRO A 585 -0.01 12.23 7.61
CA PRO A 585 0.07 13.30 8.63
C PRO A 585 -0.86 14.50 8.36
N TYR A 586 -1.57 14.47 7.23
CA TYR A 586 -2.55 15.47 6.81
C TYR A 586 -3.92 14.84 6.63
N ASP A 587 -4.95 15.69 6.60
CA ASP A 587 -6.35 15.34 6.34
C ASP A 587 -7.01 16.39 5.44
N LEU A 588 -8.21 16.12 4.95
CA LEU A 588 -9.04 17.10 4.23
C LEU A 588 -9.88 17.87 5.24
N ASP A 589 -9.59 19.16 5.40
CA ASP A 589 -10.37 20.09 6.21
C ASP A 589 -11.35 20.86 5.33
N HIS A 590 -12.52 21.17 5.88
CA HIS A 590 -13.48 22.08 5.25
C HIS A 590 -13.16 23.51 5.66
N ILE A 591 -12.99 24.43 4.71
CA ILE A 591 -12.79 25.85 5.01
C ILE A 591 -14.04 26.40 5.72
N VAL A 592 -15.23 26.15 5.17
CA VAL A 592 -16.53 26.33 5.86
C VAL A 592 -16.95 24.99 6.47
N PRO A 593 -17.04 24.87 7.80
CA PRO A 593 -17.33 23.60 8.48
C PRO A 593 -18.66 22.97 8.05
N SER A 594 -18.69 21.63 8.00
CA SER A 594 -19.92 20.87 7.71
C SER A 594 -21.04 21.18 8.71
N ALA A 595 -20.71 21.40 9.98
CA ALA A 595 -21.67 21.73 11.02
C ALA A 595 -22.49 22.98 10.70
N SER A 596 -21.90 23.95 9.99
CA SER A 596 -22.54 25.21 9.62
C SER A 596 -23.66 25.01 8.58
N VAL A 597 -23.56 23.98 7.74
CA VAL A 597 -24.48 23.76 6.60
C VAL A 597 -25.37 22.52 6.73
N ASN A 598 -25.08 21.61 7.65
CA ASN A 598 -25.79 20.32 7.74
C ASN A 598 -27.20 20.37 8.36
N MET A 599 -27.72 21.56 8.71
CA MET A 599 -29.06 21.85 9.29
C MET A 599 -29.52 20.97 10.46
N ARG A 600 -28.62 20.19 11.07
CA ARG A 600 -28.95 19.37 12.24
C ARG A 600 -29.35 20.27 13.40
N GLY A 601 -30.49 19.99 14.04
CA GLY A 601 -30.99 20.74 15.19
C GLY A 601 -31.89 21.93 14.86
N ILE A 602 -32.16 22.23 13.58
CA ILE A 602 -33.14 23.25 13.18
C ILE A 602 -34.49 22.58 12.89
N ARG A 603 -35.58 23.11 13.48
CA ARG A 603 -36.93 22.54 13.36
C ARG A 603 -37.70 23.09 12.15
N ASP A 604 -37.60 24.40 11.89
CA ASP A 604 -38.40 25.11 10.90
C ASP A 604 -37.54 25.56 9.72
N ILE A 605 -37.17 24.62 8.84
CA ILE A 605 -36.35 24.90 7.66
C ILE A 605 -37.29 25.33 6.51
N PRO A 606 -37.13 26.53 5.93
CA PRO A 606 -37.97 27.00 4.82
C PRO A 606 -37.95 26.04 3.62
N ARG A 607 -39.09 25.86 2.95
CA ARG A 607 -39.18 24.97 1.78
C ARG A 607 -38.20 25.34 0.67
N ALA A 608 -38.03 26.63 0.40
CA ALA A 608 -37.09 27.15 -0.59
C ALA A 608 -35.62 26.73 -0.32
N PHE A 609 -35.26 26.46 0.95
CA PHE A 609 -33.93 25.93 1.29
C PHE A 609 -33.76 24.46 0.87
N TRP A 610 -34.84 23.66 0.93
CA TRP A 610 -34.82 22.26 0.49
C TRP A 610 -34.82 22.10 -1.03
N ASP A 611 -35.41 23.08 -1.73
CA ASP A 611 -35.41 23.13 -3.19
C ASP A 611 -34.00 23.43 -3.75
N ASP A 612 -33.10 23.99 -2.92
CA ASP A 612 -31.69 24.23 -3.22
C ASP A 612 -30.80 23.02 -2.85
N VAL A 613 -30.90 21.95 -3.65
CA VAL A 613 -30.15 20.70 -3.48
C VAL A 613 -28.63 20.90 -3.69
N THR A 614 -28.24 21.97 -4.38
CA THR A 614 -26.85 22.31 -4.73
C THR A 614 -26.02 22.65 -3.49
N MET A 615 -26.60 23.39 -2.54
CA MET A 615 -25.90 23.89 -1.36
C MET A 615 -25.42 22.81 -0.39
N ARG A 616 -26.23 21.76 -0.16
CA ARG A 616 -25.96 20.82 0.95
C ARG A 616 -25.00 19.69 0.61
N TYR A 617 -25.00 19.22 -0.64
CA TYR A 617 -24.23 18.04 -1.04
C TYR A 617 -23.11 18.34 -2.02
N LEU A 618 -23.28 19.33 -2.91
CA LEU A 618 -22.29 19.62 -3.96
C LEU A 618 -21.23 20.63 -3.51
N LEU A 619 -21.61 21.67 -2.77
CA LEU A 619 -20.66 22.72 -2.35
C LEU A 619 -19.94 22.38 -1.03
N GLN A 620 -20.61 21.71 -0.09
CA GLN A 620 -20.00 21.33 1.19
C GLN A 620 -18.78 20.42 0.98
N GLY A 621 -18.96 19.30 0.26
CA GLY A 621 -17.89 18.32 0.00
C GLY A 621 -17.08 18.61 -1.26
N SER A 622 -17.20 19.82 -1.82
CA SER A 622 -16.53 20.19 -3.06
C SER A 622 -15.05 20.50 -2.81
N ILE A 623 -14.22 20.26 -3.82
CA ILE A 623 -12.81 20.64 -3.80
C ILE A 623 -12.58 22.13 -3.50
N GLY A 624 -13.54 22.99 -3.87
CA GLY A 624 -13.51 24.42 -3.62
C GLY A 624 -13.70 24.79 -2.14
N ASN A 625 -14.36 23.94 -1.34
CA ASN A 625 -14.47 24.12 0.11
C ASN A 625 -13.46 23.26 0.91
N LEU A 626 -12.76 22.33 0.27
CA LEU A 626 -11.77 21.47 0.92
C LEU A 626 -10.34 22.00 0.77
N ARG A 627 -9.52 21.77 1.79
CA ARG A 627 -8.07 21.98 1.76
C ARG A 627 -7.34 20.80 2.39
N VAL A 628 -6.16 20.45 1.89
CA VAL A 628 -5.24 19.58 2.61
C VAL A 628 -4.66 20.36 3.77
N TRP A 629 -4.76 19.80 4.98
CA TRP A 629 -4.37 20.50 6.20
C TRP A 629 -3.67 19.55 7.19
N PRO A 630 -2.70 20.02 7.99
CA PRO A 630 -2.10 19.21 9.03
C PRO A 630 -3.15 18.65 10.00
N LYS A 631 -3.05 17.35 10.31
CA LYS A 631 -4.08 16.64 11.08
C LYS A 631 -4.29 17.22 12.47
N GLU A 632 -3.21 17.67 13.11
CA GLU A 632 -3.27 18.33 14.41
C GLU A 632 -3.98 19.69 14.35
N LEU A 633 -3.69 20.49 13.32
CA LEU A 633 -4.34 21.78 13.12
C LEU A 633 -5.81 21.60 12.78
N ASN A 634 -6.16 20.64 11.92
CA ASN A 634 -7.55 20.32 11.60
C ASN A 634 -8.37 19.95 12.86
N ARG A 635 -7.81 19.11 13.74
CA ARG A 635 -8.43 18.77 15.03
C ARG A 635 -8.59 19.97 15.97
N SER A 636 -7.72 20.96 15.84
CA SER A 636 -7.79 22.20 16.61
C SER A 636 -8.75 23.21 15.99
N ASP A 637 -8.96 23.12 14.67
CA ASP A 637 -9.89 23.95 13.92
C ASP A 637 -11.33 23.52 14.19
N GLN A 638 -11.64 22.22 14.27
CA GLN A 638 -13.01 21.72 14.48
C GLN A 638 -14.04 22.46 13.60
N ASP A 639 -15.10 23.00 14.22
CA ASP A 639 -16.15 23.79 13.57
C ASP A 639 -15.88 25.31 13.62
N LEU A 640 -14.62 25.75 13.77
CA LEU A 640 -14.26 27.18 13.71
C LEU A 640 -14.71 27.82 12.39
N ALA A 641 -15.18 29.07 12.47
CA ALA A 641 -15.57 29.82 11.30
C ALA A 641 -14.37 30.11 10.39
N PRO A 642 -14.57 30.27 9.06
CA PRO A 642 -13.50 30.65 8.15
C PRO A 642 -12.78 31.94 8.60
N GLY A 643 -13.51 32.90 9.17
CA GLY A 643 -12.97 34.12 9.75
C GLY A 643 -11.93 33.87 10.84
N ASP A 644 -12.10 32.82 11.65
CA ASP A 644 -11.14 32.41 12.67
C ASP A 644 -10.04 31.51 12.11
N LYS A 645 -10.40 30.59 11.20
CA LYS A 645 -9.42 29.71 10.52
C LYS A 645 -8.37 30.49 9.74
N LEU A 646 -8.75 31.64 9.17
CA LEU A 646 -7.92 32.49 8.31
C LEU A 646 -7.39 33.75 9.01
N ARG A 647 -7.52 33.87 10.33
CA ARG A 647 -6.95 34.96 11.13
C ARG A 647 -5.92 34.44 12.12
N PHE A 648 -4.65 34.77 11.93
CA PHE A 648 -3.57 34.35 12.81
C PHE A 648 -3.70 35.00 14.20
N GLU A 649 -3.87 36.32 14.27
CA GLU A 649 -3.88 37.04 15.55
C GLU A 649 -5.06 36.68 16.46
N GLY A 650 -6.17 36.20 15.89
CA GLY A 650 -7.35 35.76 16.63
C GLY A 650 -7.21 34.39 17.31
N ARG A 651 -6.14 33.62 17.03
CA ARG A 651 -5.98 32.26 17.55
C ARG A 651 -5.50 32.22 19.00
N HIS A 652 -5.97 31.23 19.75
CA HIS A 652 -5.44 30.93 21.08
C HIS A 652 -3.92 30.68 21.05
N LEU A 653 -3.18 31.07 22.10
CA LEU A 653 -1.71 31.02 22.13
C LEU A 653 -1.14 29.63 21.84
N SER A 654 -1.75 28.57 22.37
CA SER A 654 -1.34 27.18 22.11
C SER A 654 -1.52 26.76 20.64
N VAL A 655 -2.47 27.36 19.93
CA VAL A 655 -2.71 27.11 18.51
C VAL A 655 -1.76 27.94 17.66
N LYS A 656 -1.49 29.21 18.00
CA LYS A 656 -0.48 30.05 17.33
C LYS A 656 0.89 29.37 17.31
N ARG A 657 1.32 28.80 18.44
CA ARG A 657 2.59 28.05 18.51
C ARG A 657 2.64 26.89 17.52
N ARG A 658 1.53 26.15 17.37
CA ARG A 658 1.44 25.03 16.43
C ARG A 658 1.41 25.48 14.98
N LEU A 659 0.68 26.57 14.67
CA LEU A 659 0.72 27.20 13.34
C LEU A 659 2.16 27.58 12.96
N GLN A 660 2.92 28.15 13.89
CA GLN A 660 4.33 28.50 13.69
C GLN A 660 5.22 27.27 13.43
N TRP A 661 4.95 26.10 14.04
CA TRP A 661 5.66 24.85 13.70
C TRP A 661 5.49 24.48 12.22
N TYR A 662 4.30 24.73 11.68
CA TYR A 662 3.99 24.54 10.26
C TYR A 662 4.35 25.74 9.38
N ARG A 663 5.07 26.73 9.93
CA ARG A 663 5.47 27.98 9.25
C ARG A 663 4.27 28.78 8.71
N LEU A 664 3.16 28.76 9.44
CA LEU A 664 1.99 29.59 9.21
C LEU A 664 2.06 30.75 10.21
N CYS A 665 2.57 31.90 9.77
CA CYS A 665 2.95 32.99 10.66
C CYS A 665 1.98 34.19 10.63
N ASP A 666 1.14 34.29 9.60
CA ASP A 666 0.19 35.37 9.40
C ASP A 666 -1.06 34.92 8.61
N ASP A 667 -1.97 35.87 8.36
CA ASP A 667 -3.21 35.63 7.60
C ASP A 667 -2.93 35.24 6.13
N ASP A 668 -1.86 35.77 5.54
CA ASP A 668 -1.49 35.52 4.14
C ASP A 668 -0.99 34.09 3.98
N ASP A 669 -0.16 33.60 4.90
CA ASP A 669 0.27 32.21 4.98
C ASP A 669 -0.93 31.26 5.10
N LEU A 670 -1.90 31.57 5.96
CA LEU A 670 -3.11 30.75 6.16
C LEU A 670 -3.97 30.67 4.90
N ALA A 671 -4.17 31.80 4.22
CA ALA A 671 -4.91 31.87 2.97
C ALA A 671 -4.17 31.15 1.83
N ASN A 672 -2.87 31.40 1.69
CA ASN A 672 -2.03 30.80 0.65
C ASN A 672 -1.90 29.29 0.82
N ALA A 673 -1.67 28.82 2.05
CA ALA A 673 -1.65 27.39 2.38
C ALA A 673 -2.99 26.72 2.12
N SER A 674 -4.10 27.46 2.21
CA SER A 674 -5.44 26.98 1.85
C SER A 674 -5.76 27.13 0.36
N HIS A 675 -4.81 27.58 -0.47
CA HIS A 675 -5.01 27.85 -1.89
C HIS A 675 -6.17 28.84 -2.16
N ILE A 676 -6.37 29.82 -1.28
CA ILE A 676 -7.34 30.91 -1.46
C ILE A 676 -6.66 32.07 -2.18
N ALA A 677 -7.35 32.70 -3.13
CA ALA A 677 -6.82 33.85 -3.87
C ALA A 677 -6.91 35.11 -3.00
N THR A 678 -5.89 35.96 -3.04
CA THR A 678 -5.72 37.11 -2.13
C THR A 678 -6.90 38.08 -2.16
N ASP A 679 -7.52 38.27 -3.33
CA ASP A 679 -8.70 39.09 -3.58
C ASP A 679 -10.00 38.50 -3.00
N THR A 680 -10.04 37.19 -2.74
CA THR A 680 -11.22 36.48 -2.20
C THR A 680 -11.15 36.23 -0.70
N VAL A 681 -10.01 36.46 -0.04
CA VAL A 681 -9.78 36.13 1.38
C VAL A 681 -10.83 36.77 2.30
N GLU A 682 -11.10 38.06 2.12
CA GLU A 682 -12.14 38.75 2.90
C GLU A 682 -13.55 38.24 2.57
N GLY A 683 -13.77 37.74 1.35
CA GLY A 683 -14.97 37.01 0.97
C GLY A 683 -15.20 35.81 1.88
N TRP A 684 -14.18 34.95 2.01
CA TRP A 684 -14.19 33.75 2.85
C TRP A 684 -14.32 34.08 4.34
N LYS A 685 -13.53 35.03 4.86
CA LYS A 685 -13.55 35.42 6.29
C LYS A 685 -14.92 35.87 6.78
N ASN A 686 -15.74 36.43 5.88
CA ASN A 686 -17.05 36.99 6.18
C ASN A 686 -18.22 36.03 5.90
N ILE A 687 -17.96 34.76 5.59
CA ILE A 687 -19.03 33.75 5.46
C ILE A 687 -19.60 33.45 6.84
N SER A 688 -20.93 33.53 6.96
CA SER A 688 -21.62 33.17 8.21
C SER A 688 -21.52 31.67 8.49
N THR A 689 -21.36 31.32 9.76
CA THR A 689 -21.48 29.94 10.25
C THR A 689 -22.75 29.70 11.05
N ASN A 690 -23.60 30.72 11.20
CA ASN A 690 -24.91 30.56 11.83
C ASN A 690 -25.86 29.86 10.84
N LYS A 691 -26.49 28.77 11.30
CA LYS A 691 -27.41 27.95 10.51
C LYS A 691 -28.59 28.75 9.95
N HIS A 692 -29.07 29.76 10.67
CA HIS A 692 -30.24 30.56 10.26
C HIS A 692 -29.93 31.50 9.09
N ASP A 693 -28.71 32.01 9.01
CA ASP A 693 -28.30 32.98 7.98
C ASP A 693 -28.29 32.34 6.58
N TRP A 694 -28.16 31.01 6.50
CA TRP A 694 -28.25 30.26 5.23
C TRP A 694 -29.66 30.24 4.62
N PHE A 695 -30.69 30.71 5.34
CA PHE A 695 -32.03 30.89 4.76
C PHE A 695 -32.10 32.10 3.82
N GLU A 696 -31.18 33.05 3.96
CA GLU A 696 -31.02 34.17 3.05
C GLU A 696 -30.31 33.71 1.77
N GLU A 697 -30.91 34.00 0.62
CA GLU A 697 -30.37 33.61 -0.69
C GLU A 697 -29.01 34.25 -0.98
N GLU A 698 -28.81 35.49 -0.54
CA GLU A 698 -27.54 36.22 -0.70
C GLU A 698 -26.36 35.47 -0.06
N ASN A 699 -26.53 34.95 1.15
CA ASN A 699 -25.48 34.18 1.83
C ASN A 699 -25.15 32.86 1.11
N ARG A 700 -26.18 32.21 0.53
CA ARG A 700 -25.99 30.98 -0.24
C ARG A 700 -25.26 31.22 -1.55
N GLU A 701 -25.68 32.22 -2.32
CA GLU A 701 -25.04 32.57 -3.60
C GLU A 701 -23.62 33.10 -3.40
N ARG A 702 -23.35 33.83 -2.31
CA ARG A 702 -21.98 34.26 -1.96
C ARG A 702 -21.05 33.07 -1.69
N PHE A 703 -21.48 32.11 -0.88
CA PHE A 703 -20.67 30.91 -0.61
C PHE A 703 -20.42 30.10 -1.88
N LYS A 704 -21.47 29.90 -2.66
CA LYS A 704 -21.40 29.23 -3.96
C LYS A 704 -20.38 29.90 -4.87
N ALA A 705 -20.45 31.21 -5.07
CA ALA A 705 -19.51 31.96 -5.90
C ALA A 705 -18.04 31.75 -5.47
N LEU A 706 -17.76 31.83 -4.16
CA LEU A 706 -16.41 31.63 -3.62
C LEU A 706 -15.90 30.20 -3.83
N VAL A 707 -16.76 29.20 -3.60
CA VAL A 707 -16.43 27.78 -3.80
C VAL A 707 -16.18 27.48 -5.29
N VAL A 708 -17.03 27.99 -6.19
CA VAL A 708 -16.86 27.85 -7.64
C VAL A 708 -15.53 28.45 -8.07
N GLN A 709 -15.30 29.73 -7.72
CA GLN A 709 -14.10 30.46 -8.11
C GLN A 709 -12.82 29.78 -7.63
N ARG A 710 -12.80 29.27 -6.39
CA ARG A 710 -11.65 28.51 -5.87
C ARG A 710 -11.49 27.17 -6.59
N ALA A 711 -12.57 26.44 -6.87
CA ALA A 711 -12.50 25.19 -7.61
C ALA A 711 -11.93 25.39 -9.02
N GLU A 712 -12.38 26.42 -9.74
CA GLU A 712 -11.87 26.77 -11.06
C GLU A 712 -10.38 27.07 -11.06
N ARG A 713 -9.92 27.83 -10.06
CA ARG A 713 -8.50 28.10 -9.88
C ARG A 713 -7.71 26.81 -9.67
N ILE A 714 -8.18 25.91 -8.81
CA ILE A 714 -7.52 24.61 -8.57
C ILE A 714 -7.42 23.80 -9.88
N PHE A 715 -8.48 23.78 -10.69
CA PHE A 715 -8.44 23.12 -11.99
C PHE A 715 -7.52 23.82 -12.98
N SER A 716 -7.52 25.15 -13.01
CA SER A 716 -6.62 25.94 -13.84
C SER A 716 -5.15 25.65 -13.51
N ASP A 717 -4.80 25.62 -12.23
CA ASP A 717 -3.44 25.34 -11.76
C ASP A 717 -3.03 23.87 -11.96
N LEU A 718 -3.99 22.93 -11.98
CA LEU A 718 -3.78 21.54 -12.35
C LEU A 718 -3.53 21.37 -13.86
N VAL A 719 -4.31 22.06 -14.68
CA VAL A 719 -4.30 21.92 -16.16
C VAL A 719 -3.23 22.78 -16.82
N GLY A 720 -2.90 23.95 -16.29
CA GLY A 720 -1.94 24.89 -16.87
C GLY A 720 -0.58 24.26 -17.20
N PRO A 721 0.09 23.59 -16.24
CA PRO A 721 1.38 22.91 -16.48
C PRO A 721 1.30 21.77 -17.51
N THR A 722 0.12 21.20 -17.70
CA THR A 722 -0.08 20.08 -18.64
C THR A 722 -0.25 20.49 -20.09
N ARG A 723 -0.50 21.79 -20.38
CA ARG A 723 -0.91 22.28 -21.70
C ARG A 723 -2.11 21.50 -22.31
N LEU A 724 -2.91 20.81 -21.49
CA LEU A 724 -4.10 20.07 -21.96
C LEU A 724 -5.11 21.00 -22.67
N ASN A 725 -5.12 22.30 -22.34
CA ASN A 725 -5.92 23.30 -23.05
C ASN A 725 -5.45 23.58 -24.49
N GLU A 726 -4.14 23.47 -24.78
CA GLU A 726 -3.60 23.57 -26.14
C GLU A 726 -4.01 22.33 -26.97
N LEU A 727 -4.02 21.15 -26.34
CA LEU A 727 -4.52 19.90 -26.93
C LEU A 727 -6.03 19.91 -27.20
N ALA A 728 -6.83 20.53 -26.33
CA ALA A 728 -8.26 20.75 -26.58
C ALA A 728 -8.51 21.77 -27.72
N GLY A 729 -7.58 22.71 -27.93
CA GLY A 729 -7.60 23.64 -29.05
C GLY A 729 -7.16 23.02 -30.39
N MET A 730 -6.29 22.01 -30.37
CA MET A 730 -5.90 21.22 -31.57
C MET A 730 -7.00 20.27 -32.06
N LEU A 731 -8.04 20.05 -31.24
CA LEU A 731 -9.23 19.23 -31.54
C LEU A 731 -10.42 20.06 -32.06
N LYS A 732 -10.31 21.40 -32.07
CA LYS A 732 -11.27 22.30 -32.76
C LYS A 732 -10.68 22.73 -34.10
#